data_AF-A0AAW0D515-F1
#
_entry.id   AF-A0AAW0D515-F1
#
_cell.length_a   1.000
_cell.length_b   1.000
_cell.length_c   1.000
_cell.angle_alpha   90.00
_cell.angle_beta   90.00
_cell.angle_gamma   90.00
#
_symmetry.space_group_name_H-M   'P 1'
#
loop_
_entity.id
_entity.type
_entity.pdbx_description
1 polymer ?
#
loop_
_entity_poly.entity_id
_entity_poly.type
_entity_poly.pdbx_seq_one_letter_code
_entity_poly.pdbx_strand_id
1 'polypeptide(L)'
;MATTTVHVVGVIYLLAALYALLAILFTTNYFLMPSIQACLSLFLDTIASPTEQDIQLSRNHAQETARIPSDIHAHLQSYEHKDSLISWNTHASKQPLVVSEQLFLSKAFSHYMQPSKIIPYFYRAVGNFDAEDITVTTQITSNRLHVFERLVNQYEGPISVTIHVKNQTTHIHDFLDSLHALYTSSTLIARKVDVHLVIDAFDRQFNTWRNIARFFARTDYVMMLDIDFYLCTDFRRAMRANRDVMKMLKEGYSAFVIPAFEYLEHEEGVDYENFPRDKEALTSLVKKRKISMFHATWEGGHNSTNYSRYYTAKPGDVYKVTDYQPAYEPYVVFKKEGPPWCDERFVGYGGNKAACLFEMYLYGTSFYVMADHFMIHQNHLYEEKTRKNEALEHLHMERGQNLLAECKTIKGVSEMAAEIPFDMAPRILIVGTLVWATEDAKQLLGQHAEILTYDDSADRAEFLKNLAPGGKYEGVVGMFRDNSSASKIGIFDKELIAGFPSSLKWIAHNGAGYDQIDVQACKARGIFVSNTPGAVDDASATTALYLLISTFRNYSIAERTLREGKWKPKVADRSHDLTGHTLAILGLGGIGMRLAEFAHAFPMRIIYHSRSKVANAPEWCEYFDDVEEMLKQADVLSVHVPLRDDTVGLVGEKWIRTLKKGAIIINTARGKVIDEEAMIRALEDGHLASVGLDVFPNEPDVNPRLLEFPYVTLLPHMGTENQDTQRKMEVRALTNLRDFLTIGKGKDLIIEMKDSKL
;
A
#
# COMPACT_ATOMS: atom_id res chain seq x y z
N MET A 1 28.05 53.10 -32.61
CA MET A 1 27.21 51.89 -32.39
C MET A 1 27.13 51.08 -33.69
N ALA A 2 28.23 50.45 -34.12
CA ALA A 2 28.22 49.53 -35.27
C ALA A 2 29.26 48.39 -35.16
N THR A 3 30.00 48.31 -34.06
CA THR A 3 31.10 47.33 -33.87
C THR A 3 30.79 46.23 -32.84
N THR A 4 29.70 46.32 -32.09
CA THR A 4 29.33 45.31 -31.08
C THR A 4 28.39 44.23 -31.59
N THR A 5 27.65 44.46 -32.69
CA THR A 5 26.66 43.51 -33.20
C THR A 5 27.25 42.44 -34.13
N VAL A 6 28.44 42.68 -34.72
CA VAL A 6 29.11 41.74 -35.63
C VAL A 6 29.78 40.58 -34.87
N HIS A 7 30.21 40.81 -33.62
CA HIS A 7 30.89 39.78 -32.83
C HIS A 7 29.96 38.69 -32.29
N VAL A 8 28.70 39.00 -31.98
CA VAL A 8 27.76 38.01 -31.40
C VAL A 8 27.29 37.01 -32.47
N VAL A 9 27.03 37.48 -33.68
CA VAL A 9 26.62 36.61 -34.79
C VAL A 9 27.76 35.67 -35.21
N GLY A 10 28.99 36.17 -35.26
CA GLY A 10 30.16 35.35 -35.56
C GLY A 10 30.41 34.22 -34.55
N VAL A 11 30.22 34.48 -33.26
CA VAL A 11 30.37 33.47 -32.20
C VAL A 11 29.27 32.40 -32.29
N ILE A 12 28.04 32.79 -32.61
CA ILE A 12 26.92 31.84 -32.76
C ILE A 12 27.15 30.91 -33.96
N TYR A 13 27.60 31.44 -35.10
CA TYR A 13 27.95 30.60 -36.26
C TYR A 13 29.13 29.67 -35.97
N LEU A 14 30.13 30.12 -35.20
CA LEU A 14 31.26 29.28 -34.82
C LEU A 14 30.83 28.14 -33.89
N LEU A 15 29.95 28.42 -32.92
CA LEU A 15 29.41 27.41 -32.00
C LEU A 15 28.48 26.42 -32.72
N ALA A 16 27.66 26.89 -33.67
CA ALA A 16 26.81 26.02 -34.48
C ALA A 16 27.64 25.12 -35.41
N ALA A 17 28.70 25.65 -36.03
CA ALA A 17 29.63 24.87 -36.83
C ALA A 17 30.41 23.85 -35.98
N LEU A 18 30.84 24.23 -34.77
CA LEU A 18 31.51 23.34 -33.83
C LEU A 18 30.57 22.22 -33.36
N TYR A 19 29.31 22.54 -33.07
CA TYR A 19 28.30 21.56 -32.70
C TYR A 19 28.02 20.58 -33.85
N ALA A 20 27.86 21.08 -35.08
CA ALA A 20 27.66 20.22 -36.25
C ALA A 20 28.89 19.31 -36.51
N LEU A 21 30.10 19.83 -36.33
CA LEU A 21 31.34 19.05 -36.49
C LEU A 21 31.48 17.99 -35.39
N LEU A 22 31.17 18.33 -34.14
CA LEU A 22 31.17 17.41 -33.01
C LEU A 22 30.06 16.36 -33.13
N ALA A 23 28.88 16.73 -33.66
CA ALA A 23 27.80 15.80 -33.93
C ALA A 23 28.19 14.83 -35.05
N ILE A 24 28.78 15.31 -36.15
CA ILE A 24 29.29 14.44 -37.21
C ILE A 24 30.40 13.53 -36.65
N LEU A 25 31.37 14.05 -35.89
CA LEU A 25 32.42 13.23 -35.26
C LEU A 25 31.84 12.20 -34.30
N PHE A 26 30.87 12.57 -33.48
CA PHE A 26 30.20 11.67 -32.55
C PHE A 26 29.41 10.60 -33.31
N THR A 27 28.61 10.95 -34.30
CA THR A 27 27.82 9.99 -35.09
C THR A 27 28.73 9.07 -35.91
N THR A 28 29.83 9.59 -36.48
CA THR A 28 30.79 8.77 -37.25
C THR A 28 31.59 7.83 -36.33
N ASN A 29 31.97 8.28 -35.12
CA ASN A 29 32.73 7.47 -34.17
C ASN A 29 31.85 6.49 -33.38
N TYR A 30 30.57 6.81 -33.18
CA TYR A 30 29.64 5.99 -32.39
C TYR A 30 28.88 4.97 -33.25
N PHE A 31 28.56 5.28 -34.51
CA PHE A 31 27.78 4.38 -35.39
C PHE A 31 28.59 3.69 -36.49
N LEU A 32 29.69 4.26 -36.99
CA LEU A 32 30.45 3.67 -38.11
C LEU A 32 31.74 2.94 -37.68
N MET A 33 32.39 3.36 -36.60
CA MET A 33 33.61 2.70 -36.08
C MET A 33 33.37 1.29 -35.48
N PRO A 34 32.27 1.00 -34.75
CA PRO A 34 32.01 -0.35 -34.23
C PRO A 34 31.80 -1.39 -35.34
N SER A 35 31.20 -0.98 -36.46
CA SER A 35 30.93 -1.86 -37.61
C SER A 35 32.18 -2.16 -38.43
N ILE A 36 33.15 -1.25 -38.46
CA ILE A 36 34.42 -1.43 -39.18
C ILE A 36 35.44 -2.19 -38.31
N GLN A 37 35.44 -2.01 -36.99
CA GLN A 37 36.28 -2.80 -36.08
C GLN A 37 35.82 -4.25 -35.92
N ALA A 38 34.51 -4.52 -35.92
CA ALA A 38 33.98 -5.90 -35.90
C ALA A 38 34.36 -6.68 -37.18
N CYS A 39 34.49 -5.99 -38.31
CA CYS A 39 34.90 -6.60 -39.58
C CYS A 39 36.42 -6.86 -39.67
N LEU A 40 37.22 -6.15 -38.86
CA LEU A 40 38.68 -6.32 -38.73
C LEU A 40 39.08 -7.35 -37.67
N SER A 41 38.29 -7.55 -36.62
CA SER A 41 38.52 -8.60 -35.61
C SER A 41 38.19 -10.01 -36.12
N LEU A 42 37.15 -10.15 -36.95
CA LEU A 42 36.80 -11.41 -37.63
C LEU A 42 37.88 -11.91 -38.61
N PHE A 43 38.81 -11.05 -39.02
CA PHE A 43 39.91 -11.38 -39.94
C PHE A 43 41.24 -11.69 -39.22
N LEU A 44 41.37 -11.36 -37.93
CA LEU A 44 42.59 -11.56 -37.14
C LEU A 44 42.50 -12.76 -36.17
N ASP A 45 41.29 -13.27 -35.88
CA ASP A 45 41.09 -14.46 -35.03
C ASP A 45 41.26 -15.80 -35.78
N THR A 46 41.77 -15.80 -37.02
CA THR A 46 42.04 -17.05 -37.78
C THR A 46 43.39 -17.70 -37.45
N ILE A 47 44.15 -17.20 -36.46
CA ILE A 47 45.46 -17.78 -36.09
C ILE A 47 45.69 -17.67 -34.57
N ALA A 48 45.22 -18.66 -33.80
CA ALA A 48 45.94 -19.32 -32.69
C ALA A 48 44.97 -20.06 -31.75
N SER A 49 45.33 -21.30 -31.42
CA SER A 49 44.67 -22.22 -30.50
C SER A 49 44.73 -21.78 -29.02
N PRO A 50 43.78 -22.20 -28.16
CA PRO A 50 43.77 -21.85 -26.74
C PRO A 50 44.87 -22.56 -25.95
N THR A 51 45.48 -21.85 -24.99
CA THR A 51 46.54 -22.29 -24.08
C THR A 51 46.03 -22.55 -22.65
N GLU A 52 46.78 -23.35 -21.89
CA GLU A 52 46.49 -23.98 -20.57
C GLU A 52 45.88 -23.13 -19.42
N GLN A 53 45.71 -21.82 -19.56
CA GLN A 53 45.12 -20.99 -18.50
C GLN A 53 43.60 -21.16 -18.34
N ASP A 54 42.89 -21.53 -19.42
CA ASP A 54 41.45 -21.84 -19.37
C ASP A 54 41.13 -23.20 -18.72
N ILE A 55 42.15 -24.07 -18.61
CA ILE A 55 42.05 -25.38 -17.96
C ILE A 55 42.18 -25.24 -16.42
N GLN A 56 42.79 -24.16 -15.92
CA GLN A 56 42.97 -23.93 -14.49
C GLN A 56 41.70 -23.36 -13.81
N LEU A 57 40.93 -22.50 -14.51
CA LEU A 57 39.66 -21.95 -14.02
C LEU A 57 38.56 -23.02 -13.92
N SER A 58 38.60 -24.00 -14.82
CA SER A 58 37.72 -25.17 -14.81
C SER A 58 38.04 -26.15 -13.67
N ARG A 59 39.31 -26.22 -13.23
CA ARG A 59 39.73 -27.05 -12.08
C ARG A 59 39.34 -26.45 -10.72
N ASN A 60 39.24 -25.13 -10.61
CA ASN A 60 38.73 -24.48 -9.41
C ASN A 60 37.21 -24.62 -9.28
N HIS A 61 36.48 -24.76 -10.38
CA HIS A 61 35.04 -25.06 -10.37
C HIS A 61 34.70 -26.49 -9.89
N ALA A 62 35.64 -27.43 -10.04
CA ALA A 62 35.51 -28.78 -9.49
C ALA A 62 35.85 -28.88 -7.98
N GLN A 63 36.34 -27.81 -7.35
CA GLN A 63 36.63 -27.76 -5.91
C GLN A 63 35.51 -27.13 -5.07
N GLU A 64 34.54 -26.43 -5.66
CA GLU A 64 33.39 -25.86 -4.91
C GLU A 64 32.31 -26.91 -4.59
N THR A 65 32.26 -28.03 -5.32
CA THR A 65 31.39 -29.17 -5.00
C THR A 65 31.82 -29.94 -3.75
N ALA A 66 32.97 -29.60 -3.13
CA ALA A 66 33.49 -30.21 -1.91
C ALA A 66 33.17 -29.44 -0.61
N ARG A 67 32.32 -28.41 -0.65
CA ARG A 67 31.98 -27.60 0.54
C ARG A 67 30.47 -27.52 0.75
N ILE A 68 29.82 -28.65 0.93
CA ILE A 68 28.70 -28.67 1.87
C ILE A 68 29.36 -28.75 3.25
N PRO A 69 29.34 -27.68 4.06
CA PRO A 69 29.91 -27.71 5.39
C PRO A 69 29.24 -28.81 6.22
N SER A 70 30.02 -29.58 6.97
CA SER A 70 29.47 -30.54 7.92
C SER A 70 28.73 -29.88 9.09
N ASP A 71 28.93 -28.57 9.27
CA ASP A 71 28.32 -27.74 10.30
C ASP A 71 27.78 -26.44 9.66
N ILE A 72 26.45 -26.29 9.66
CA ILE A 72 25.74 -25.16 9.05
C ILE A 72 25.91 -23.86 9.83
N HIS A 73 26.13 -23.94 11.15
CA HIS A 73 26.35 -22.75 11.98
C HIS A 73 27.76 -22.19 11.78
N ALA A 74 28.76 -23.06 11.67
CA ALA A 74 30.11 -22.66 11.27
C ALA A 74 30.11 -22.03 9.87
N HIS A 75 29.27 -22.52 8.96
CA HIS A 75 29.09 -21.91 7.63
C HIS A 75 28.53 -20.50 7.72
N LEU A 76 27.46 -20.29 8.49
CA LEU A 76 26.86 -18.97 8.69
C LEU A 76 27.86 -17.98 9.30
N GLN A 77 28.61 -18.41 10.32
CA GLN A 77 29.68 -17.61 10.95
C GLN A 77 30.80 -17.26 9.96
N SER A 78 31.11 -18.15 9.00
CA SER A 78 32.11 -17.85 7.97
C SER A 78 31.73 -16.69 7.03
N TYR A 79 30.42 -16.40 6.91
CA TYR A 79 29.91 -15.23 6.18
C TYR A 79 29.86 -13.95 7.04
N GLU A 80 29.95 -14.05 8.37
CA GLU A 80 30.08 -12.87 9.26
C GLU A 80 31.45 -12.20 9.19
N HIS A 81 32.45 -12.91 8.66
CA HIS A 81 33.86 -12.48 8.64
C HIS A 81 34.45 -12.27 7.24
N LYS A 82 33.63 -12.36 6.17
CA LYS A 82 34.10 -12.18 4.80
C LYS A 82 33.68 -10.81 4.24
N ASP A 83 34.61 -9.87 4.24
CA ASP A 83 34.59 -8.75 3.29
C ASP A 83 35.12 -9.24 1.94
N SER A 84 34.29 -9.93 1.16
CA SER A 84 34.66 -10.32 -0.21
C SER A 84 34.75 -9.07 -1.09
N LEU A 85 35.69 -9.07 -2.03
CA LEU A 85 35.79 -8.05 -3.06
C LEU A 85 35.24 -8.61 -4.38
N ILE A 86 34.37 -7.87 -5.05
CA ILE A 86 33.92 -8.18 -6.40
C ILE A 86 34.69 -7.33 -7.40
N SER A 87 35.27 -7.99 -8.41
CA SER A 87 36.04 -7.34 -9.48
C SER A 87 35.37 -7.53 -10.83
N TRP A 88 35.13 -6.45 -11.56
CA TRP A 88 34.63 -6.49 -12.94
C TRP A 88 35.67 -5.89 -13.89
N ASN A 89 35.91 -6.60 -15.01
CA ASN A 89 36.70 -6.07 -16.10
C ASN A 89 35.81 -5.16 -16.94
N THR A 90 36.03 -3.84 -16.85
CA THR A 90 35.35 -2.91 -17.75
C THR A 90 36.20 -2.72 -18.99
N HIS A 91 35.58 -2.72 -20.19
CA HIS A 91 36.29 -2.43 -21.45
C HIS A 91 36.92 -1.03 -21.46
N ALA A 92 36.58 -0.16 -20.49
CA ALA A 92 37.03 1.22 -20.38
C ALA A 92 38.20 1.45 -19.41
N SER A 93 38.52 0.52 -18.49
CA SER A 93 39.58 0.67 -17.50
C SER A 93 40.66 -0.42 -17.62
N LYS A 94 41.94 -0.01 -17.67
CA LYS A 94 43.09 -0.95 -17.63
C LYS A 94 43.24 -1.68 -16.28
N GLN A 95 42.43 -1.33 -15.27
CA GLN A 95 42.37 -2.02 -13.99
C GLN A 95 40.93 -2.46 -13.70
N PRO A 96 40.73 -3.67 -13.15
CA PRO A 96 39.40 -4.13 -12.74
C PRO A 96 38.83 -3.17 -11.71
N LEU A 97 37.56 -2.78 -11.87
CA LEU A 97 36.85 -2.02 -10.85
C LEU A 97 36.53 -3.00 -9.72
N VAL A 98 37.06 -2.72 -8.53
CA VAL A 98 36.92 -3.56 -7.34
C VAL A 98 36.06 -2.83 -6.31
N VAL A 99 34.97 -3.47 -5.87
CA VAL A 99 34.11 -2.98 -4.78
C VAL A 99 33.90 -4.09 -3.77
N SER A 100 33.63 -3.75 -2.49
CA SER A 100 33.23 -4.80 -1.56
C SER A 100 31.88 -5.39 -2.00
N GLU A 101 31.73 -6.70 -1.81
CA GLU A 101 30.48 -7.41 -2.08
C GLU A 101 29.33 -6.80 -1.29
N GLN A 102 29.58 -6.43 -0.03
CA GLN A 102 28.60 -5.74 0.80
C GLN A 102 28.16 -4.40 0.18
N LEU A 103 29.10 -3.58 -0.31
CA LEU A 103 28.77 -2.32 -0.96
C LEU A 103 28.05 -2.53 -2.29
N PHE A 104 28.42 -3.57 -3.05
CA PHE A 104 27.72 -3.91 -4.28
C PHE A 104 26.27 -4.31 -4.01
N LEU A 105 26.04 -5.26 -3.09
CA LEU A 105 24.71 -5.71 -2.72
C LEU A 105 23.87 -4.56 -2.17
N SER A 106 24.45 -3.66 -1.40
CA SER A 106 23.74 -2.50 -0.83
C SER A 106 23.46 -1.36 -1.82
N LYS A 107 24.05 -1.43 -3.03
CA LYS A 107 23.74 -0.55 -4.15
C LYS A 107 22.84 -1.22 -5.18
N ALA A 108 22.99 -2.52 -5.37
CA ALA A 108 22.15 -3.33 -6.25
C ALA A 108 20.72 -3.49 -5.68
N PHE A 109 20.60 -3.54 -4.36
CA PHE A 109 19.34 -3.56 -3.62
C PHE A 109 19.26 -2.32 -2.72
N SER A 110 18.08 -1.74 -2.56
CA SER A 110 17.87 -0.40 -1.99
C SER A 110 18.20 -0.32 -0.50
N HIS A 111 19.12 0.58 -0.14
CA HIS A 111 19.41 0.96 1.25
C HIS A 111 18.26 1.69 1.97
N TYR A 112 17.24 2.18 1.25
CA TYR A 112 16.11 2.90 1.86
C TYR A 112 15.25 2.00 2.77
N MET A 113 15.41 0.68 2.70
CA MET A 113 14.64 -0.32 3.44
C MET A 113 15.34 -0.89 4.70
N GLN A 114 16.29 -0.16 5.31
CA GLN A 114 17.10 -0.59 6.48
C GLN A 114 18.03 -1.79 6.13
N PRO A 115 19.10 -2.08 6.91
CA PRO A 115 20.12 -3.02 6.44
C PRO A 115 19.65 -4.49 6.55
N SER A 116 19.24 -5.09 5.43
CA SER A 116 19.09 -6.55 5.31
C SER A 116 20.43 -7.23 5.02
N LYS A 117 20.73 -8.34 5.71
CA LYS A 117 21.92 -9.16 5.43
C LYS A 117 21.56 -10.18 4.35
N ILE A 118 22.08 -9.98 3.14
CA ILE A 118 21.86 -10.86 1.99
C ILE A 118 23.09 -11.76 1.82
N ILE A 119 22.88 -13.07 1.83
CA ILE A 119 23.91 -14.10 1.58
C ILE A 119 23.51 -14.84 0.30
N PRO A 120 23.99 -14.40 -0.87
CA PRO A 120 23.68 -15.06 -2.12
C PRO A 120 24.38 -16.41 -2.21
N TYR A 121 23.75 -17.38 -2.88
CA TYR A 121 24.32 -18.72 -3.06
C TYR A 121 24.76 -19.37 -1.74
N PHE A 122 23.98 -19.15 -0.67
CA PHE A 122 24.14 -19.86 0.61
C PHE A 122 24.17 -21.37 0.38
N TYR A 123 23.33 -21.83 -0.55
CA TYR A 123 23.64 -23.04 -1.30
C TYR A 123 23.65 -22.75 -2.79
N ARG A 124 24.59 -23.37 -3.49
CA ARG A 124 24.78 -23.20 -4.92
C ARG A 124 24.55 -24.53 -5.63
N ALA A 125 23.65 -24.52 -6.61
CA ALA A 125 23.37 -25.68 -7.44
C ALA A 125 24.64 -26.15 -8.19
N VAL A 126 24.84 -27.47 -8.26
CA VAL A 126 25.97 -28.06 -9.01
C VAL A 126 25.65 -28.35 -10.47
N GLY A 127 24.38 -28.19 -10.88
CA GLY A 127 23.95 -28.43 -12.25
C GLY A 127 24.41 -27.35 -13.23
N ASN A 128 24.70 -27.79 -14.45
CA ASN A 128 24.91 -26.91 -15.61
C ASN A 128 23.59 -26.76 -16.36
N PHE A 129 23.22 -25.51 -16.66
CA PHE A 129 21.99 -25.16 -17.35
C PHE A 129 22.30 -24.41 -18.64
N ASP A 130 21.49 -24.66 -19.67
CA ASP A 130 21.53 -23.92 -20.92
C ASP A 130 21.08 -22.48 -20.66
N ALA A 131 21.76 -21.49 -21.26
CA ALA A 131 21.44 -20.07 -21.02
C ALA A 131 20.01 -19.72 -21.46
N GLU A 132 19.51 -20.39 -22.52
CA GLU A 132 18.14 -20.22 -23.02
C GLU A 132 17.11 -21.09 -22.27
N ASP A 133 17.49 -21.73 -21.17
CA ASP A 133 16.57 -22.41 -20.27
C ASP A 133 15.80 -21.42 -19.38
N ILE A 134 14.76 -21.88 -18.69
CA ILE A 134 13.90 -21.02 -17.85
C ILE A 134 14.19 -21.31 -16.39
N THR A 135 14.69 -20.31 -15.65
CA THR A 135 14.85 -20.39 -14.19
C THR A 135 13.54 -20.03 -13.52
N VAL A 136 13.01 -20.89 -12.66
CA VAL A 136 11.91 -20.48 -11.77
C VAL A 136 12.48 -19.65 -10.64
N THR A 137 11.98 -18.43 -10.47
CA THR A 137 12.30 -17.57 -9.34
C THR A 137 11.16 -17.64 -8.33
N THR A 138 11.49 -17.95 -7.08
CA THR A 138 10.49 -18.06 -6.01
C THR A 138 11.05 -17.55 -4.68
N GLN A 139 10.17 -17.42 -3.70
CA GLN A 139 10.50 -16.88 -2.39
C GLN A 139 9.70 -17.60 -1.32
N ILE A 140 10.36 -17.97 -0.23
CA ILE A 140 9.75 -18.78 0.83
C ILE A 140 10.19 -18.32 2.21
N THR A 141 9.32 -18.60 3.18
CA THR A 141 9.60 -18.53 4.63
C THR A 141 9.74 -19.94 5.19
N SER A 142 10.18 -20.05 6.45
CA SER A 142 10.54 -21.33 7.06
C SER A 142 9.44 -22.40 7.07
N ASN A 143 8.17 -21.98 7.18
CA ASN A 143 7.01 -22.88 7.17
C ASN A 143 6.68 -23.50 5.79
N ARG A 144 7.37 -23.11 4.71
CA ARG A 144 7.08 -23.58 3.33
C ARG A 144 8.12 -24.54 2.76
N LEU A 145 9.09 -25.01 3.55
CA LEU A 145 10.13 -25.94 3.08
C LEU A 145 9.57 -27.23 2.43
N HIS A 146 8.49 -27.80 2.99
CA HIS A 146 7.85 -29.00 2.45
C HIS A 146 7.15 -28.75 1.10
N VAL A 147 6.53 -27.57 0.93
CA VAL A 147 5.94 -27.12 -0.35
C VAL A 147 7.04 -26.90 -1.39
N PHE A 148 8.18 -26.37 -0.94
CA PHE A 148 9.36 -26.14 -1.78
C PHE A 148 9.97 -27.42 -2.33
N GLU A 149 10.09 -28.46 -1.51
CA GLU A 149 10.58 -29.77 -1.96
C GLU A 149 9.74 -30.33 -3.12
N ARG A 150 8.41 -30.17 -3.06
CA ARG A 150 7.50 -30.57 -4.14
C ARG A 150 7.80 -29.83 -5.45
N LEU A 151 7.98 -28.52 -5.42
CA LEU A 151 8.31 -27.74 -6.62
C LEU A 151 9.59 -28.25 -7.27
N VAL A 152 10.61 -28.57 -6.47
CA VAL A 152 11.90 -29.09 -6.97
C VAL A 152 11.75 -30.46 -7.63
N ASN A 153 10.89 -31.32 -7.09
CA ASN A 153 10.57 -32.62 -7.67
C ASN A 153 9.79 -32.51 -8.98
N GLN A 154 8.94 -31.48 -9.11
CA GLN A 154 8.06 -31.28 -10.25
C GLN A 154 8.73 -30.52 -11.41
N TYR A 155 9.56 -29.53 -11.11
CA TYR A 155 10.17 -28.68 -12.12
C TYR A 155 11.54 -29.23 -12.55
N GLU A 156 11.71 -29.47 -13.85
CA GLU A 156 12.95 -30.03 -14.37
C GLU A 156 14.10 -29.00 -14.47
N GLY A 157 13.76 -27.72 -14.66
CA GLY A 157 14.71 -26.64 -14.88
C GLY A 157 15.39 -26.11 -13.60
N PRO A 158 16.26 -25.09 -13.74
CA PRO A 158 16.90 -24.44 -12.60
C PRO A 158 15.90 -23.64 -11.76
N ILE A 159 16.16 -23.54 -10.46
CA ILE A 159 15.37 -22.76 -9.51
C ILE A 159 16.30 -21.82 -8.75
N SER A 160 15.93 -20.55 -8.66
CA SER A 160 16.55 -19.57 -7.76
C SER A 160 15.54 -19.17 -6.69
N VAL A 161 15.86 -19.46 -5.43
CA VAL A 161 14.96 -19.23 -4.30
C VAL A 161 15.57 -18.25 -3.30
N THR A 162 14.81 -17.24 -2.93
CA THR A 162 15.13 -16.39 -1.78
C THR A 162 14.44 -16.93 -0.53
N ILE A 163 15.20 -17.18 0.54
CA ILE A 163 14.72 -17.65 1.83
C ILE A 163 14.94 -16.56 2.87
N HIS A 164 13.86 -16.08 3.47
CA HIS A 164 13.92 -15.07 4.53
C HIS A 164 13.94 -15.71 5.92
N VAL A 165 14.77 -15.16 6.81
CA VAL A 165 14.91 -15.56 8.21
C VAL A 165 14.94 -14.34 9.11
N LYS A 166 14.13 -14.35 10.17
CA LYS A 166 14.05 -13.25 11.12
C LYS A 166 15.23 -13.26 12.10
N ASN A 167 15.94 -12.14 12.21
CA ASN A 167 17.18 -12.00 13.01
C ASN A 167 16.95 -12.03 14.54
N GLN A 168 15.69 -12.02 15.02
CA GLN A 168 15.35 -11.96 16.45
C GLN A 168 14.98 -13.31 17.08
N THR A 169 15.10 -14.43 16.36
CA THR A 169 14.63 -15.72 16.86
C THR A 169 15.75 -16.58 17.43
N THR A 170 15.52 -17.15 18.62
CA THR A 170 16.22 -18.33 19.15
C THR A 170 16.14 -19.56 18.23
N HIS A 171 15.31 -19.52 17.18
CA HIS A 171 15.02 -20.59 16.23
C HIS A 171 15.79 -20.50 14.89
N ILE A 172 16.68 -19.52 14.71
CA ILE A 172 17.49 -19.44 13.47
C ILE A 172 18.32 -20.71 13.26
N HIS A 173 18.82 -21.30 14.36
CA HIS A 173 19.60 -22.52 14.33
C HIS A 173 18.76 -23.73 13.88
N ASP A 174 17.61 -23.98 14.53
CA ASP A 174 16.68 -25.06 14.16
C ASP A 174 16.22 -25.00 12.69
N PHE A 175 15.99 -23.77 12.20
CA PHE A 175 15.62 -23.56 10.80
C PHE A 175 16.76 -23.87 9.83
N LEU A 176 17.96 -23.39 10.13
CA LEU A 176 19.13 -23.65 9.30
C LEU A 176 19.48 -25.14 9.26
N ASP A 177 19.28 -25.86 10.37
CA ASP A 177 19.43 -27.31 10.43
C ASP A 177 18.40 -28.01 9.53
N SER A 178 17.14 -27.56 9.56
CA SER A 178 16.08 -28.10 8.69
C SER A 178 16.35 -27.83 7.21
N LEU A 179 16.82 -26.63 6.86
CA LEU A 179 17.21 -26.26 5.50
C LEU A 179 18.43 -27.07 5.04
N HIS A 180 19.42 -27.27 5.90
CA HIS A 180 20.59 -28.10 5.62
C HIS A 180 20.20 -29.55 5.40
N ALA A 181 19.33 -30.12 6.24
CA ALA A 181 18.82 -31.48 6.10
C ALA A 181 18.05 -31.65 4.77
N LEU A 182 17.26 -30.67 4.37
CA LEU A 182 16.55 -30.69 3.08
C LEU A 182 17.54 -30.66 1.90
N TYR A 183 18.55 -29.78 1.94
CA TYR A 183 19.54 -29.66 0.88
C TYR A 183 20.42 -30.90 0.74
N THR A 184 20.82 -31.49 1.86
CA THR A 184 21.71 -32.66 1.88
C THR A 184 20.99 -33.98 1.61
N SER A 185 19.69 -34.07 1.94
CA SER A 185 18.90 -35.28 1.67
C SER A 185 18.43 -35.39 0.23
N SER A 186 18.30 -34.28 -0.50
CA SER A 186 17.80 -34.27 -1.88
C SER A 186 18.87 -33.94 -2.92
N THR A 187 19.23 -34.95 -3.73
CA THR A 187 20.14 -34.78 -4.86
C THR A 187 19.58 -33.83 -5.93
N LEU A 188 18.25 -33.71 -6.04
CA LEU A 188 17.60 -32.80 -6.96
C LEU A 188 17.78 -31.34 -6.53
N ILE A 189 17.62 -31.05 -5.24
CA ILE A 189 17.86 -29.72 -4.68
C ILE A 189 19.31 -29.31 -4.91
N ALA A 190 20.27 -30.17 -4.53
CA ALA A 190 21.69 -29.89 -4.72
C ALA A 190 22.07 -29.67 -6.20
N ARG A 191 21.39 -30.35 -7.13
CA ARG A 191 21.66 -30.21 -8.56
C ARG A 191 21.02 -28.96 -9.17
N LYS A 192 19.85 -28.52 -8.71
CA LYS A 192 18.99 -27.56 -9.44
C LYS A 192 18.70 -26.24 -8.74
N VAL A 193 18.94 -26.15 -7.43
CA VAL A 193 18.48 -25.01 -6.62
C VAL A 193 19.65 -24.15 -6.18
N ASP A 194 19.61 -22.87 -6.54
CA ASP A 194 20.40 -21.84 -5.89
C ASP A 194 19.57 -21.21 -4.75
N VAL A 195 20.10 -21.23 -3.53
CA VAL A 195 19.47 -20.70 -2.32
C VAL A 195 20.14 -19.39 -1.93
N HIS A 196 19.36 -18.32 -1.83
CA HIS A 196 19.79 -16.99 -1.38
C HIS A 196 19.17 -16.70 -0.01
N LEU A 197 19.98 -16.53 1.03
CA LEU A 197 19.51 -16.34 2.40
C LEU A 197 19.42 -14.84 2.71
N VAL A 198 18.29 -14.38 3.22
CA VAL A 198 18.08 -12.99 3.67
C VAL A 198 17.79 -13.01 5.17
N ILE A 199 18.61 -12.30 5.94
CA ILE A 199 18.51 -12.23 7.40
C ILE A 199 18.30 -10.79 7.83
N ASP A 200 17.13 -10.50 8.41
CA ASP A 200 16.79 -9.17 8.94
C ASP A 200 15.63 -9.23 9.93
N ALA A 201 15.24 -8.09 10.49
CA ALA A 201 14.13 -8.01 11.45
C ALA A 201 12.75 -7.77 10.80
N PHE A 202 12.70 -7.58 9.47
CA PHE A 202 11.53 -7.08 8.75
C PHE A 202 10.82 -8.21 8.03
N ASP A 203 9.52 -8.36 8.28
CA ASP A 203 8.73 -9.35 7.56
C ASP A 203 8.28 -8.76 6.20
N ARG A 204 8.18 -9.61 5.17
CA ARG A 204 7.43 -9.35 3.92
C ARG A 204 8.02 -8.29 2.97
N GLN A 205 9.35 -8.25 2.82
CA GLN A 205 10.04 -7.45 1.78
C GLN A 205 10.04 -8.17 0.41
N PHE A 206 8.86 -8.58 -0.06
CA PHE A 206 8.73 -9.50 -1.19
C PHE A 206 9.37 -9.00 -2.50
N ASN A 207 9.29 -7.71 -2.83
CA ASN A 207 9.91 -7.21 -4.08
C ASN A 207 11.44 -7.26 -4.03
N THR A 208 12.06 -6.99 -2.87
CA THR A 208 13.49 -7.21 -2.67
C THR A 208 13.84 -8.69 -2.86
N TRP A 209 13.04 -9.60 -2.29
CA TRP A 209 13.29 -11.05 -2.42
C TRP A 209 13.14 -11.55 -3.86
N ARG A 210 12.15 -11.02 -4.61
CA ARG A 210 11.98 -11.25 -6.06
C ARG A 210 13.19 -10.76 -6.84
N ASN A 211 13.66 -9.54 -6.55
CA ASN A 211 14.83 -8.98 -7.23
C ASN A 211 16.08 -9.80 -6.96
N ILE A 212 16.29 -10.30 -5.73
CA ILE A 212 17.43 -11.18 -5.39
C ILE A 212 17.37 -12.47 -6.21
N ALA A 213 16.25 -13.20 -6.16
CA ALA A 213 16.09 -14.45 -6.91
C ALA A 213 16.23 -14.22 -8.43
N ARG A 214 15.64 -13.14 -8.95
CA ARG A 214 15.79 -12.74 -10.35
C ARG A 214 17.23 -12.41 -10.68
N PHE A 215 17.94 -11.63 -9.88
CA PHE A 215 19.30 -11.18 -10.17
C PHE A 215 20.26 -12.36 -10.31
N PHE A 216 20.18 -13.30 -9.37
CA PHE A 216 21.08 -14.46 -9.29
C PHE A 216 20.63 -15.69 -10.10
N ALA A 217 19.50 -15.60 -10.80
CA ALA A 217 19.05 -16.65 -11.72
C ALA A 217 20.12 -16.97 -12.78
N ARG A 218 20.33 -18.26 -13.04
CA ARG A 218 21.40 -18.78 -13.91
C ARG A 218 21.16 -18.63 -15.40
N THR A 219 19.92 -18.43 -15.81
CA THR A 219 19.52 -18.43 -17.21
C THR A 219 18.99 -17.06 -17.62
N ASP A 220 18.88 -16.82 -18.93
CA ASP A 220 18.46 -15.54 -19.49
C ASP A 220 16.95 -15.29 -19.30
N TYR A 221 16.19 -16.35 -19.04
CA TYR A 221 14.73 -16.29 -18.89
C TYR A 221 14.30 -16.77 -17.52
N VAL A 222 13.42 -16.00 -16.89
CA VAL A 222 12.90 -16.29 -15.55
C VAL A 222 11.39 -16.45 -15.56
N MET A 223 10.90 -17.37 -14.74
CA MET A 223 9.48 -17.55 -14.42
C MET A 223 9.26 -17.09 -12.98
N MET A 224 8.55 -15.98 -12.79
CA MET A 224 8.18 -15.51 -11.45
C MET A 224 7.02 -16.35 -10.92
N LEU A 225 7.28 -17.20 -9.91
CA LEU A 225 6.33 -18.19 -9.39
C LEU A 225 6.16 -18.10 -7.87
N ASP A 226 4.91 -18.02 -7.43
CA ASP A 226 4.58 -18.16 -6.00
C ASP A 226 4.56 -19.65 -5.61
N ILE A 227 5.08 -19.98 -4.43
CA ILE A 227 5.41 -21.37 -4.09
C ILE A 227 4.19 -22.30 -3.97
N ASP A 228 3.03 -21.73 -3.70
CA ASP A 228 1.79 -22.47 -3.51
C ASP A 228 1.14 -22.91 -4.84
N PHE A 229 1.72 -22.54 -5.98
CA PHE A 229 1.25 -22.98 -7.30
C PHE A 229 1.84 -24.31 -7.74
N TYR A 230 0.96 -25.14 -8.29
CA TYR A 230 1.31 -26.40 -8.92
C TYR A 230 1.35 -26.25 -10.45
N LEU A 231 2.48 -26.63 -11.05
CA LEU A 231 2.71 -26.56 -12.50
C LEU A 231 2.04 -27.75 -13.23
N CYS A 232 0.78 -27.58 -13.64
CA CYS A 232 -0.01 -28.66 -14.25
C CYS A 232 0.47 -29.13 -15.63
N THR A 233 1.21 -28.27 -16.34
CA THR A 233 1.68 -28.52 -17.72
C THR A 233 3.14 -28.11 -17.88
N ASP A 234 3.84 -28.74 -18.82
CA ASP A 234 5.26 -28.44 -19.11
C ASP A 234 5.41 -27.26 -20.08
N PHE A 235 5.09 -26.06 -19.58
CA PHE A 235 5.25 -24.82 -20.36
C PHE A 235 6.71 -24.58 -20.77
N ARG A 236 7.66 -25.01 -19.93
CA ARG A 236 9.11 -24.84 -20.18
C ARG A 236 9.52 -25.51 -21.48
N ARG A 237 9.19 -26.80 -21.65
CA ARG A 237 9.50 -27.54 -22.88
C ARG A 237 8.78 -26.95 -24.09
N ALA A 238 7.52 -26.57 -23.93
CA ALA A 238 6.72 -26.00 -25.02
C ALA A 238 7.28 -24.64 -25.50
N MET A 239 7.67 -23.76 -24.59
CA MET A 239 8.30 -22.47 -24.91
C MET A 239 9.62 -22.67 -25.66
N ARG A 240 10.51 -23.53 -25.13
CA ARG A 240 11.82 -23.78 -25.75
C ARG A 240 11.72 -24.46 -27.12
N ALA A 241 10.66 -25.23 -27.36
CA ALA A 241 10.38 -25.82 -28.67
C ALA A 241 9.80 -24.81 -29.68
N ASN A 242 9.25 -23.67 -29.22
CA ASN A 242 8.62 -22.68 -30.07
C ASN A 242 9.60 -21.54 -30.42
N ARG A 243 10.08 -21.54 -31.67
CA ARG A 243 11.08 -20.56 -32.16
C ARG A 243 10.59 -19.12 -32.10
N ASP A 244 9.31 -18.87 -32.34
CA ASP A 244 8.76 -17.51 -32.33
C ASP A 244 8.68 -16.97 -30.90
N VAL A 245 8.24 -17.81 -29.95
CA VAL A 245 8.25 -17.48 -28.51
C VAL A 245 9.66 -17.16 -28.02
N MET A 246 10.63 -18.01 -28.34
CA MET A 246 12.04 -17.78 -27.93
C MET A 246 12.63 -16.53 -28.59
N LYS A 247 12.29 -16.24 -29.84
CA LYS A 247 12.69 -15.00 -30.51
C LYS A 247 12.15 -13.77 -29.79
N MET A 248 10.86 -13.78 -29.45
CA MET A 248 10.22 -12.68 -28.72
C MET A 248 10.78 -12.49 -27.30
N LEU A 249 11.10 -13.58 -26.60
CA LEU A 249 11.80 -13.52 -25.31
C LEU A 249 13.18 -12.88 -25.47
N LYS A 250 13.94 -13.26 -26.49
CA LYS A 250 15.29 -12.73 -26.75
C LYS A 250 15.32 -11.22 -26.98
N GLU A 251 14.30 -10.69 -27.67
CA GLU A 251 14.09 -9.26 -27.93
C GLU A 251 13.90 -8.44 -26.64
N GLY A 252 13.40 -9.04 -25.55
CA GLY A 252 13.36 -8.42 -24.22
C GLY A 252 12.13 -7.56 -23.92
N TYR A 253 11.17 -7.44 -24.85
CA TYR A 253 9.94 -6.66 -24.69
C TYR A 253 8.66 -7.52 -24.60
N SER A 254 8.81 -8.82 -24.36
CA SER A 254 7.69 -9.77 -24.27
C SER A 254 7.71 -10.55 -22.96
N ALA A 255 6.54 -10.74 -22.36
CA ALA A 255 6.31 -11.60 -21.21
C ALA A 255 5.21 -12.61 -21.53
N PHE A 256 5.44 -13.90 -21.25
CA PHE A 256 4.53 -14.99 -21.58
C PHE A 256 3.79 -15.46 -20.34
N VAL A 257 2.49 -15.30 -20.34
CA VAL A 257 1.57 -15.58 -19.24
C VAL A 257 1.19 -17.05 -19.25
N ILE A 258 1.33 -17.70 -18.09
CA ILE A 258 0.79 -19.02 -17.80
C ILE A 258 -0.44 -18.83 -16.90
N PRO A 259 -1.67 -19.04 -17.42
CA PRO A 259 -2.90 -18.82 -16.65
C PRO A 259 -3.01 -19.62 -15.37
N ALA A 260 -3.54 -18.98 -14.32
CA ALA A 260 -3.72 -19.55 -13.00
C ALA A 260 -5.19 -19.90 -12.73
N PHE A 261 -5.41 -20.98 -11.97
CA PHE A 261 -6.71 -21.51 -11.58
C PHE A 261 -6.73 -21.93 -10.12
N GLU A 262 -7.91 -22.12 -9.54
CA GLU A 262 -8.11 -22.67 -8.21
C GLU A 262 -9.38 -23.53 -8.12
N TYR A 263 -9.38 -24.49 -7.20
CA TYR A 263 -10.58 -25.25 -6.88
C TYR A 263 -11.53 -24.41 -6.02
N LEU A 264 -12.83 -24.48 -6.34
CA LEU A 264 -13.86 -23.76 -5.59
C LEU A 264 -14.08 -24.36 -4.19
N GLU A 265 -14.01 -25.69 -4.08
CA GLU A 265 -14.09 -26.39 -2.80
C GLU A 265 -12.70 -26.61 -2.23
N HIS A 266 -12.51 -26.27 -0.94
CA HIS A 266 -11.20 -26.29 -0.31
C HIS A 266 -10.55 -27.67 -0.41
N GLU A 267 -11.27 -28.70 0.02
CA GLU A 267 -10.83 -30.09 0.13
C GLU A 267 -10.41 -30.68 -1.23
N GLU A 268 -11.09 -30.31 -2.31
CA GLU A 268 -10.75 -30.79 -3.66
C GLU A 268 -9.43 -30.19 -4.19
N GLY A 269 -9.05 -29.01 -3.69
CA GLY A 269 -7.82 -28.31 -4.07
C GLY A 269 -6.60 -28.60 -3.20
N VAL A 270 -6.72 -29.44 -2.16
CA VAL A 270 -5.60 -29.78 -1.26
C VAL A 270 -4.68 -30.82 -1.90
N ASP A 271 -5.22 -31.83 -2.56
CA ASP A 271 -4.43 -32.93 -3.13
C ASP A 271 -4.08 -32.66 -4.60
N TYR A 272 -2.82 -32.27 -4.82
CA TYR A 272 -2.31 -31.93 -6.15
C TYR A 272 -2.22 -33.13 -7.10
N GLU A 273 -2.27 -34.37 -6.61
CA GLU A 273 -2.24 -35.56 -7.47
C GLU A 273 -3.49 -35.63 -8.37
N ASN A 274 -4.61 -35.06 -7.89
CA ASN A 274 -5.88 -35.02 -8.62
C ASN A 274 -5.97 -33.85 -9.62
N PHE A 275 -4.92 -33.03 -9.75
CA PHE A 275 -4.96 -31.86 -10.63
C PHE A 275 -4.95 -32.28 -12.11
N PRO A 276 -5.75 -31.60 -12.97
CA PRO A 276 -5.75 -31.88 -14.41
C PRO A 276 -4.36 -31.66 -15.01
N ARG A 277 -3.99 -32.52 -15.96
CA ARG A 277 -2.67 -32.53 -16.62
C ARG A 277 -2.68 -31.96 -18.03
N ASP A 278 -3.87 -31.66 -18.54
CA ASP A 278 -4.09 -31.08 -19.85
C ASP A 278 -5.30 -30.12 -19.81
N LYS A 279 -5.39 -29.30 -20.85
CA LYS A 279 -6.42 -28.27 -20.99
C LYS A 279 -7.82 -28.84 -21.15
N GLU A 280 -7.96 -30.04 -21.73
CA GLU A 280 -9.27 -30.67 -21.92
C GLU A 280 -9.86 -31.10 -20.57
N ALA A 281 -9.06 -31.76 -19.74
CA ALA A 281 -9.40 -32.12 -18.37
C ALA A 281 -9.72 -30.88 -17.52
N LEU A 282 -8.90 -29.83 -17.62
CA LEU A 282 -9.16 -28.54 -16.97
C LEU A 282 -10.51 -27.95 -17.40
N THR A 283 -10.77 -27.87 -18.70
CA THR A 283 -12.00 -27.29 -19.25
C THR A 283 -13.23 -28.11 -18.85
N SER A 284 -13.08 -29.44 -18.71
CA SER A 284 -14.12 -30.31 -18.17
C SER A 284 -14.45 -29.97 -16.71
N LEU A 285 -13.44 -29.72 -15.88
CA LEU A 285 -13.62 -29.30 -14.48
C LEU A 285 -14.21 -27.89 -14.35
N VAL A 286 -13.83 -26.96 -15.23
CA VAL A 286 -14.44 -25.62 -15.32
C VAL A 286 -15.93 -25.71 -15.69
N LYS A 287 -16.29 -26.52 -16.70
CA LYS A 287 -17.69 -26.75 -17.08
C LYS A 287 -18.53 -27.37 -15.95
N LYS A 288 -17.91 -28.23 -15.14
CA LYS A 288 -18.51 -28.83 -13.94
C LYS A 288 -18.54 -27.90 -12.73
N ARG A 289 -18.00 -26.67 -12.85
CA ARG A 289 -17.85 -25.71 -11.75
C ARG A 289 -17.10 -26.28 -10.54
N LYS A 290 -16.03 -27.03 -10.79
CA LYS A 290 -15.10 -27.51 -9.75
C LYS A 290 -13.87 -26.62 -9.63
N ILE A 291 -13.40 -26.08 -10.75
CA ILE A 291 -12.25 -25.18 -10.85
C ILE A 291 -12.71 -23.88 -11.51
N SER A 292 -12.17 -22.75 -11.05
CA SER A 292 -12.34 -21.44 -11.68
C SER A 292 -11.00 -20.74 -11.87
N MET A 293 -10.99 -19.60 -12.56
CA MET A 293 -9.83 -18.71 -12.59
C MET A 293 -9.38 -18.38 -11.17
N PHE A 294 -8.06 -18.29 -10.96
CA PHE A 294 -7.51 -17.93 -9.66
C PHE A 294 -7.98 -16.53 -9.24
N HIS A 295 -8.39 -16.38 -7.98
CA HIS A 295 -9.03 -15.19 -7.46
C HIS A 295 -10.22 -14.74 -8.32
N ALA A 296 -11.13 -15.65 -8.64
CA ALA A 296 -12.32 -15.33 -9.44
C ALA A 296 -13.21 -14.23 -8.82
N THR A 297 -13.10 -13.99 -7.51
CA THR A 297 -13.77 -12.90 -6.79
C THR A 297 -13.15 -11.53 -7.07
N TRP A 298 -11.90 -11.49 -7.51
CA TRP A 298 -11.18 -10.27 -7.87
C TRP A 298 -11.35 -10.01 -9.36
N GLU A 299 -12.48 -9.42 -9.77
CA GLU A 299 -12.83 -9.31 -11.19
C GLU A 299 -11.69 -8.68 -12.03
N GLY A 300 -10.98 -7.65 -11.55
CA GLY A 300 -9.83 -7.06 -12.25
C GLY A 300 -8.53 -7.90 -12.29
N GLY A 301 -8.39 -8.91 -11.44
CA GLY A 301 -7.12 -9.57 -11.10
C GLY A 301 -6.46 -10.35 -12.26
N HIS A 302 -7.28 -10.96 -13.13
CA HIS A 302 -6.77 -11.77 -14.24
C HIS A 302 -7.56 -11.59 -15.56
N ASN A 303 -8.39 -10.54 -15.67
CA ASN A 303 -9.18 -10.25 -16.86
C ASN A 303 -8.36 -10.12 -18.15
N SER A 304 -7.13 -9.61 -18.03
CA SER A 304 -6.23 -9.44 -19.17
C SER A 304 -5.80 -10.79 -19.78
N THR A 305 -5.95 -11.91 -19.05
CA THR A 305 -5.80 -13.27 -19.60
C THR A 305 -6.90 -13.59 -20.63
N ASN A 306 -8.08 -12.97 -20.53
CA ASN A 306 -9.26 -13.29 -21.34
C ASN A 306 -9.58 -14.80 -21.30
N TYR A 307 -10.01 -15.30 -20.13
CA TYR A 307 -10.32 -16.72 -19.93
C TYR A 307 -11.38 -17.24 -20.92
N SER A 308 -12.34 -16.39 -21.31
CA SER A 308 -13.32 -16.67 -22.38
C SER A 308 -12.62 -17.10 -23.67
N ARG A 309 -11.62 -16.33 -24.11
CA ARG A 309 -10.78 -16.68 -25.27
C ARG A 309 -9.92 -17.89 -24.96
N TYR A 310 -9.29 -17.96 -23.78
CA TYR A 310 -8.46 -19.10 -23.37
C TYR A 310 -9.17 -20.44 -23.57
N TYR A 311 -10.43 -20.59 -23.11
CA TYR A 311 -11.17 -21.84 -23.23
C TYR A 311 -11.48 -22.24 -24.69
N THR A 312 -11.54 -21.28 -25.61
CA THR A 312 -11.87 -21.52 -27.03
C THR A 312 -10.65 -21.50 -27.94
N ALA A 313 -9.49 -21.12 -27.43
CA ALA A 313 -8.24 -21.02 -28.17
C ALA A 313 -7.79 -22.41 -28.65
N LYS A 314 -7.28 -22.45 -29.88
CA LYS A 314 -6.81 -23.68 -30.53
C LYS A 314 -5.51 -24.17 -29.88
N PRO A 315 -5.19 -25.47 -29.97
CA PRO A 315 -3.89 -25.98 -29.54
C PRO A 315 -2.74 -25.24 -30.22
N GLY A 316 -1.76 -24.82 -29.43
CA GLY A 316 -0.61 -24.02 -29.83
C GLY A 316 -0.85 -22.51 -29.84
N ASP A 317 -2.08 -22.04 -29.59
CA ASP A 317 -2.38 -20.61 -29.65
C ASP A 317 -1.61 -19.83 -28.57
N VAL A 318 -0.94 -18.79 -29.02
CA VAL A 318 -0.34 -17.75 -28.18
C VAL A 318 -0.93 -16.43 -28.62
N TYR A 319 -1.52 -15.67 -27.70
CA TYR A 319 -2.18 -14.42 -28.05
C TYR A 319 -1.80 -13.26 -27.17
N LYS A 320 -1.68 -12.09 -27.79
CA LYS A 320 -1.37 -10.84 -27.12
C LYS A 320 -2.51 -10.40 -26.21
N VAL A 321 -2.16 -9.94 -25.02
CA VAL A 321 -3.03 -9.18 -24.13
C VAL A 321 -3.21 -7.79 -24.71
N THR A 322 -4.44 -7.41 -25.05
CA THR A 322 -4.77 -6.11 -25.66
C THR A 322 -5.11 -5.05 -24.64
N ASP A 323 -5.74 -5.44 -23.53
CA ASP A 323 -6.28 -4.54 -22.52
C ASP A 323 -5.66 -4.90 -21.17
N TYR A 324 -4.57 -4.23 -20.82
CA TYR A 324 -3.91 -4.41 -19.52
C TYR A 324 -4.71 -3.67 -18.44
N GLN A 325 -5.02 -4.35 -17.32
CA GLN A 325 -5.70 -3.76 -16.17
C GLN A 325 -4.74 -3.58 -14.98
N PRO A 326 -4.82 -2.49 -14.18
CA PRO A 326 -3.89 -2.24 -13.05
C PRO A 326 -3.89 -3.31 -11.94
N ALA A 327 -4.93 -4.15 -11.87
CA ALA A 327 -5.03 -5.27 -10.94
C ALA A 327 -4.48 -6.58 -11.53
N TYR A 328 -4.01 -6.58 -12.77
CA TYR A 328 -3.59 -7.79 -13.47
C TYR A 328 -2.31 -8.38 -12.88
N GLU A 329 -2.40 -9.56 -12.27
CA GLU A 329 -1.27 -10.21 -11.59
C GLU A 329 -0.87 -11.55 -12.25
N PRO A 330 -0.42 -11.57 -13.52
CA PRO A 330 -0.08 -12.82 -14.18
C PRO A 330 1.19 -13.49 -13.65
N TYR A 331 1.23 -14.82 -13.81
CA TYR A 331 2.47 -15.59 -13.70
C TYR A 331 3.15 -15.64 -15.06
N VAL A 332 4.35 -15.07 -15.15
CA VAL A 332 4.98 -14.78 -16.43
C VAL A 332 6.40 -15.31 -16.55
N VAL A 333 6.71 -15.80 -17.75
CA VAL A 333 8.07 -16.04 -18.23
C VAL A 333 8.54 -14.82 -19.01
N PHE A 334 9.69 -14.27 -18.66
CA PHE A 334 10.25 -13.09 -19.32
C PHE A 334 11.78 -13.10 -19.26
N LYS A 335 12.40 -12.21 -20.04
CA LYS A 335 13.86 -12.04 -20.03
C LYS A 335 14.31 -11.41 -18.71
N LYS A 336 15.27 -12.05 -18.04
CA LYS A 336 15.84 -11.61 -16.77
C LYS A 336 16.33 -10.16 -16.84
N GLU A 337 16.99 -9.81 -17.95
CA GLU A 337 17.49 -8.47 -18.24
C GLU A 337 16.58 -7.79 -19.27
N GLY A 338 16.13 -6.56 -18.99
CA GLY A 338 15.25 -5.79 -19.87
C GLY A 338 14.18 -5.04 -19.08
N PRO A 339 13.16 -5.72 -18.54
CA PRO A 339 12.11 -5.06 -17.76
C PRO A 339 12.67 -4.44 -16.47
N PRO A 340 12.03 -3.39 -15.92
CA PRO A 340 12.46 -2.77 -14.68
C PRO A 340 12.52 -3.78 -13.53
N TRP A 341 13.36 -3.51 -12.54
CA TRP A 341 13.35 -4.24 -11.27
C TRP A 341 12.08 -3.90 -10.51
N CYS A 342 11.53 -4.85 -9.75
CA CYS A 342 10.36 -4.57 -8.93
C CYS A 342 10.73 -3.50 -7.90
N ASP A 343 9.95 -2.42 -7.81
CA ASP A 343 10.23 -1.38 -6.82
C ASP A 343 10.12 -1.92 -5.39
N GLU A 344 11.24 -1.87 -4.68
CA GLU A 344 11.45 -2.43 -3.35
C GLU A 344 10.76 -1.64 -2.24
N ARG A 345 10.23 -0.44 -2.56
CA ARG A 345 9.41 0.36 -1.64
C ARG A 345 8.02 -0.25 -1.43
N PHE A 346 7.55 -1.12 -2.33
CA PHE A 346 6.29 -1.85 -2.17
C PHE A 346 6.49 -3.10 -1.32
N VAL A 347 6.24 -2.97 -0.02
CA VAL A 347 6.31 -4.04 0.99
C VAL A 347 4.92 -4.50 1.46
N GLY A 348 4.84 -5.63 2.16
CA GLY A 348 3.57 -6.17 2.70
C GLY A 348 2.82 -7.08 1.72
N TYR A 349 1.57 -7.46 2.02
CA TYR A 349 0.71 -8.28 1.14
C TYR A 349 -0.26 -7.39 0.34
N GLY A 350 -0.65 -7.84 -0.85
CA GLY A 350 -1.60 -7.13 -1.72
C GLY A 350 -0.96 -6.03 -2.56
N GLY A 351 -0.90 -6.24 -3.88
CA GLY A 351 -0.49 -5.20 -4.84
C GLY A 351 1.01 -5.09 -5.15
N ASN A 352 1.91 -5.70 -4.35
CA ASN A 352 3.37 -5.62 -4.59
C ASN A 352 3.81 -6.23 -5.95
N LYS A 353 3.22 -7.37 -6.33
CA LYS A 353 3.51 -8.08 -7.57
C LYS A 353 2.76 -7.46 -8.75
N ALA A 354 1.51 -7.05 -8.53
CA ALA A 354 0.76 -6.26 -9.51
C ALA A 354 1.50 -4.96 -9.88
N ALA A 355 2.07 -4.25 -8.90
CA ALA A 355 2.89 -3.06 -9.14
C ALA A 355 4.12 -3.39 -9.99
N CYS A 356 4.86 -4.45 -9.67
CA CYS A 356 6.01 -4.89 -10.47
C CYS A 356 5.60 -5.23 -11.92
N LEU A 357 4.49 -5.92 -12.12
CA LEU A 357 3.98 -6.29 -13.44
C LEU A 357 3.44 -5.08 -14.21
N PHE A 358 2.85 -4.11 -13.52
CA PHE A 358 2.40 -2.86 -14.10
C PHE A 358 3.58 -1.99 -14.54
N GLU A 359 4.66 -1.94 -13.78
CA GLU A 359 5.91 -1.28 -14.18
C GLU A 359 6.50 -1.93 -15.44
N MET A 360 6.47 -3.26 -15.55
CA MET A 360 6.88 -3.95 -16.79
C MET A 360 6.02 -3.52 -17.99
N TYR A 361 4.70 -3.40 -17.79
CA TYR A 361 3.78 -2.92 -18.83
C TYR A 361 4.12 -1.47 -19.24
N LEU A 362 4.31 -0.57 -18.28
CA LEU A 362 4.66 0.84 -18.53
C LEU A 362 6.02 0.99 -19.22
N TYR A 363 6.96 0.08 -18.96
CA TYR A 363 8.23 0.00 -19.68
C TYR A 363 8.09 -0.40 -21.17
N GLY A 364 6.88 -0.84 -21.58
CA GLY A 364 6.59 -1.27 -22.95
C GLY A 364 6.59 -2.79 -23.13
N THR A 365 6.62 -3.57 -22.05
CA THR A 365 6.53 -5.03 -22.14
C THR A 365 5.13 -5.45 -22.59
N SER A 366 5.05 -6.22 -23.68
CA SER A 366 3.82 -6.82 -24.16
C SER A 366 3.60 -8.20 -23.51
N PHE A 367 2.39 -8.45 -23.00
CA PHE A 367 2.03 -9.74 -22.42
C PHE A 367 1.37 -10.65 -23.47
N TYR A 368 1.70 -11.94 -23.43
CA TYR A 368 1.16 -12.96 -24.35
C TYR A 368 0.71 -14.18 -23.56
N VAL A 369 -0.54 -14.59 -23.71
CA VAL A 369 -1.09 -15.77 -23.03
C VAL A 369 -0.75 -17.03 -23.80
N MET A 370 -0.18 -18.01 -23.10
CA MET A 370 0.04 -19.35 -23.62
C MET A 370 -1.19 -20.23 -23.38
N ALA A 371 -1.98 -20.47 -24.43
CA ALA A 371 -3.33 -21.00 -24.25
C ALA A 371 -3.40 -22.49 -23.87
N ASP A 372 -2.32 -23.26 -24.02
CA ASP A 372 -2.28 -24.69 -23.67
C ASP A 372 -1.78 -24.96 -22.26
N HIS A 373 -1.20 -23.94 -21.63
CA HIS A 373 -0.54 -24.07 -20.36
C HIS A 373 -1.36 -23.43 -19.26
N PHE A 374 -1.20 -23.96 -18.05
CA PHE A 374 -1.83 -23.43 -16.85
C PHE A 374 -1.16 -23.99 -15.60
N MET A 375 -1.50 -23.38 -14.48
CA MET A 375 -1.13 -23.81 -13.14
C MET A 375 -2.34 -23.70 -12.21
N ILE A 376 -2.29 -24.42 -11.09
CA ILE A 376 -3.36 -24.42 -10.09
C ILE A 376 -2.78 -24.03 -8.73
N HIS A 377 -3.42 -23.07 -8.06
CA HIS A 377 -3.13 -22.75 -6.67
C HIS A 377 -3.56 -23.93 -5.79
N GLN A 378 -2.63 -24.48 -5.02
CA GLN A 378 -2.94 -25.57 -4.09
C GLN A 378 -3.52 -24.99 -2.80
N ASN A 379 -4.72 -25.45 -2.47
CA ASN A 379 -5.39 -25.05 -1.24
C ASN A 379 -4.62 -25.56 -0.02
N HIS A 380 -4.39 -24.68 0.93
CA HIS A 380 -3.74 -25.00 2.18
C HIS A 380 -4.32 -24.12 3.29
N LEU A 381 -4.36 -24.63 4.52
CA LEU A 381 -4.81 -23.88 5.67
C LEU A 381 -3.75 -22.83 6.04
N TYR A 382 -4.07 -21.56 5.82
CA TYR A 382 -3.32 -20.47 6.43
C TYR A 382 -3.58 -20.49 7.94
N GLU A 383 -2.54 -20.36 8.78
CA GLU A 383 -2.73 -20.09 10.20
C GLU A 383 -3.65 -18.85 10.33
N GLU A 384 -4.84 -19.03 10.91
CA GLU A 384 -5.94 -18.03 10.93
C GLU A 384 -5.56 -16.64 11.47
N LYS A 385 -4.45 -16.56 12.21
CA LYS A 385 -3.90 -15.31 12.75
C LYS A 385 -3.35 -14.39 11.66
N THR A 386 -2.82 -14.97 10.58
CA THR A 386 -2.23 -14.25 9.45
C THR A 386 -3.31 -13.83 8.45
N ARG A 387 -4.33 -14.69 8.26
CA ARG A 387 -5.51 -14.41 7.44
C ARG A 387 -6.38 -13.26 7.99
N LYS A 388 -6.41 -13.04 9.30
CA LYS A 388 -7.10 -11.87 9.90
C LYS A 388 -6.44 -10.53 9.54
N ASN A 389 -5.12 -10.49 9.40
CA ASN A 389 -4.41 -9.32 8.91
C ASN A 389 -4.49 -9.20 7.38
N GLU A 390 -4.45 -10.33 6.67
CA GLU A 390 -4.52 -10.40 5.20
C GLU A 390 -5.93 -10.08 4.65
N ALA A 391 -7.00 -10.47 5.36
CA ALA A 391 -8.34 -10.02 5.05
C ALA A 391 -8.48 -8.51 5.27
N LEU A 392 -7.83 -7.93 6.27
CA LEU A 392 -7.87 -6.48 6.54
C LEU A 392 -7.15 -5.66 5.46
N GLU A 393 -6.05 -6.16 4.89
CA GLU A 393 -5.32 -5.51 3.78
C GLU A 393 -5.96 -5.75 2.41
N HIS A 394 -6.47 -6.96 2.10
CA HIS A 394 -7.20 -7.21 0.84
C HIS A 394 -8.62 -6.61 0.83
N LEU A 395 -9.28 -6.45 1.98
CA LEU A 395 -10.56 -5.73 2.08
C LEU A 395 -10.46 -4.23 1.74
N HIS A 396 -9.25 -3.69 1.57
CA HIS A 396 -9.02 -2.33 1.08
C HIS A 396 -8.92 -2.24 -0.46
N MET A 397 -8.72 -3.37 -1.19
CA MET A 397 -8.61 -3.42 -2.65
C MET A 397 -9.75 -4.17 -3.34
N GLU A 398 -10.29 -5.25 -2.77
CA GLU A 398 -11.38 -6.05 -3.39
C GLU A 398 -12.80 -5.54 -3.11
N ARG A 399 -12.96 -4.59 -2.18
CA ARG A 399 -14.27 -4.03 -1.85
C ARG A 399 -14.88 -3.13 -2.91
N GLY A 400 -14.36 -3.13 -4.13
CA GLY A 400 -14.96 -2.49 -5.30
C GLY A 400 -15.81 -3.41 -6.18
N GLN A 401 -15.72 -4.76 -6.08
CA GLN A 401 -16.21 -5.60 -7.19
C GLN A 401 -17.05 -6.86 -6.91
N ASN A 402 -17.27 -7.36 -5.68
CA ASN A 402 -18.17 -8.52 -5.54
C ASN A 402 -19.04 -8.52 -4.27
N LEU A 403 -20.24 -7.98 -4.43
CA LEU A 403 -21.36 -8.01 -3.47
C LEU A 403 -22.53 -8.88 -3.98
N LEU A 404 -22.26 -9.91 -4.80
CA LEU A 404 -23.31 -10.69 -5.47
C LEU A 404 -23.30 -12.23 -5.29
N ALA A 405 -22.34 -12.85 -4.58
CA ALA A 405 -22.21 -14.32 -4.61
C ALA A 405 -22.56 -15.13 -3.34
N GLU A 406 -22.63 -14.56 -2.13
CA GLU A 406 -22.93 -15.33 -0.91
C GLU A 406 -24.18 -14.83 -0.18
N CYS A 407 -25.36 -15.14 -0.73
CA CYS A 407 -26.64 -15.07 -0.03
C CYS A 407 -27.45 -16.37 -0.15
N LYS A 408 -26.77 -17.51 -0.27
CA LYS A 408 -27.33 -18.86 -0.16
C LYS A 408 -26.32 -19.65 0.66
N THR A 409 -26.44 -19.82 1.97
CA THR A 409 -27.31 -20.83 2.58
C THR A 409 -27.30 -20.64 4.10
N ILE A 410 -28.31 -19.99 4.68
CA ILE A 410 -28.63 -20.13 6.12
C ILE A 410 -30.14 -20.34 6.21
N LYS A 411 -30.55 -21.61 6.37
CA LYS A 411 -31.89 -21.96 6.81
C LYS A 411 -32.02 -21.56 8.28
N GLY A 412 -32.92 -20.63 8.58
CA GLY A 412 -33.37 -20.40 9.95
C GLY A 412 -33.52 -18.95 10.38
N VAL A 413 -34.19 -18.10 9.57
CA VAL A 413 -34.89 -16.91 10.07
C VAL A 413 -36.16 -16.70 9.21
N SER A 414 -37.09 -17.65 9.28
CA SER A 414 -38.50 -17.38 8.95
C SER A 414 -39.17 -16.96 10.25
N GLU A 415 -40.01 -15.91 10.20
CA GLU A 415 -40.70 -15.26 11.32
C GLU A 415 -39.95 -14.06 11.89
N MET A 416 -39.94 -12.94 11.13
CA MET A 416 -40.05 -11.56 11.63
C MET A 416 -39.93 -10.48 10.52
N ALA A 417 -39.77 -10.86 9.26
CA ALA A 417 -39.85 -9.94 8.11
C ALA A 417 -41.15 -10.19 7.32
N ALA A 418 -42.30 -9.84 7.90
CA ALA A 418 -43.56 -9.76 7.18
C ALA A 418 -43.86 -8.28 6.89
N GLU A 419 -44.03 -8.00 5.60
CA GLU A 419 -44.70 -6.83 5.00
C GLU A 419 -43.93 -5.49 4.95
N ILE A 420 -43.07 -5.36 3.94
CA ILE A 420 -42.95 -4.10 3.19
C ILE A 420 -43.21 -4.43 1.71
N PRO A 421 -44.29 -3.93 1.09
CA PRO A 421 -44.57 -4.16 -0.32
C PRO A 421 -43.81 -3.13 -1.16
N PHE A 422 -42.87 -3.50 -2.03
CA PHE A 422 -42.42 -2.56 -3.06
C PHE A 422 -41.91 -3.24 -4.34
N ASP A 423 -42.54 -2.85 -5.44
CA ASP A 423 -42.23 -3.15 -6.84
C ASP A 423 -41.24 -2.10 -7.43
N MET A 424 -40.46 -1.42 -6.57
CA MET A 424 -39.56 -0.30 -6.95
C MET A 424 -38.17 -0.47 -6.33
N ALA A 425 -37.14 -0.04 -7.06
CA ALA A 425 -35.76 -0.03 -6.59
C ALA A 425 -35.60 0.89 -5.35
N PRO A 426 -34.76 0.53 -4.36
CA PRO A 426 -34.52 1.37 -3.19
C PRO A 426 -33.91 2.72 -3.60
N ARG A 427 -34.13 3.77 -2.80
CA ARG A 427 -33.66 5.13 -3.10
C ARG A 427 -32.66 5.63 -2.05
N ILE A 428 -31.59 6.28 -2.48
CA ILE A 428 -30.60 6.93 -1.62
C ILE A 428 -30.68 8.44 -1.81
N LEU A 429 -30.71 9.18 -0.71
CA LEU A 429 -30.69 10.65 -0.74
C LEU A 429 -29.31 11.20 -0.38
N ILE A 430 -28.70 11.95 -1.28
CA ILE A 430 -27.50 12.74 -1.04
C ILE A 430 -27.92 14.12 -0.51
N VAL A 431 -27.69 14.37 0.77
CA VAL A 431 -27.98 15.64 1.45
C VAL A 431 -26.71 16.46 1.55
N GLY A 432 -26.54 17.36 0.58
CA GLY A 432 -25.31 18.10 0.33
C GLY A 432 -24.84 17.89 -1.12
N THR A 433 -23.64 18.37 -1.43
CA THR A 433 -23.03 18.22 -2.74
C THR A 433 -21.85 17.25 -2.67
N LEU A 434 -21.84 16.23 -3.53
CA LEU A 434 -20.65 15.42 -3.76
C LEU A 434 -19.72 16.17 -4.71
N VAL A 435 -18.58 16.63 -4.19
CA VAL A 435 -17.63 17.42 -4.98
C VAL A 435 -16.60 16.52 -5.66
N TRP A 436 -16.18 15.44 -4.99
CA TRP A 436 -15.00 14.67 -5.39
C TRP A 436 -15.32 13.23 -5.82
N ALA A 437 -16.50 12.72 -5.45
CA ALA A 437 -16.90 11.33 -5.59
C ALA A 437 -18.23 11.16 -6.36
N THR A 438 -18.56 12.09 -7.27
CA THR A 438 -19.79 11.99 -8.09
C THR A 438 -19.80 10.72 -8.96
N GLU A 439 -18.67 10.40 -9.61
CA GLU A 439 -18.57 9.17 -10.41
C GLU A 439 -18.51 7.91 -9.52
N ASP A 440 -17.81 7.99 -8.38
CA ASP A 440 -17.81 6.92 -7.39
C ASP A 440 -19.23 6.64 -6.86
N ALA A 441 -20.07 7.65 -6.64
CA ALA A 441 -21.45 7.45 -6.22
C ALA A 441 -22.26 6.67 -7.26
N LYS A 442 -22.11 7.02 -8.55
CA LYS A 442 -22.76 6.26 -9.64
C LYS A 442 -22.28 4.82 -9.69
N GLN A 443 -20.97 4.61 -9.56
CA GLN A 443 -20.36 3.28 -9.58
C GLN A 443 -20.77 2.43 -8.37
N LEU A 444 -20.77 3.01 -7.17
CA LEU A 444 -21.02 2.32 -5.91
C LEU A 444 -22.51 2.08 -5.66
N LEU A 445 -23.38 3.01 -6.06
CA LEU A 445 -24.80 2.98 -5.69
C LEU A 445 -25.74 2.76 -6.89
N GLY A 446 -25.35 3.17 -8.09
CA GLY A 446 -26.27 3.26 -9.24
C GLY A 446 -26.85 1.93 -9.73
N GLN A 447 -26.18 0.80 -9.48
CA GLN A 447 -26.72 -0.54 -9.77
C GLN A 447 -27.66 -1.07 -8.67
N HIS A 448 -27.67 -0.43 -7.50
CA HIS A 448 -28.37 -0.90 -6.31
C HIS A 448 -29.54 -0.01 -5.91
N ALA A 449 -29.48 1.29 -6.21
CA ALA A 449 -30.49 2.26 -5.82
C ALA A 449 -30.58 3.44 -6.79
N GLU A 450 -31.76 4.06 -6.84
CA GLU A 450 -31.93 5.39 -7.44
C GLU A 450 -31.23 6.43 -6.54
N ILE A 451 -30.31 7.21 -7.10
CA ILE A 451 -29.60 8.28 -6.38
C ILE A 451 -30.39 9.58 -6.55
N LEU A 452 -30.91 10.10 -5.45
CA LEU A 452 -31.55 11.40 -5.37
C LEU A 452 -30.56 12.40 -4.79
N THR A 453 -30.55 13.61 -5.32
CA THR A 453 -29.79 14.72 -4.75
C THR A 453 -30.77 15.70 -4.12
N TYR A 454 -30.43 16.12 -2.91
CA TYR A 454 -31.11 17.22 -2.27
C TYR A 454 -30.85 18.51 -3.06
N ASP A 455 -31.92 19.24 -3.35
CA ASP A 455 -31.79 20.54 -4.02
C ASP A 455 -31.49 21.60 -2.96
N ASP A 456 -30.40 22.33 -3.16
CA ASP A 456 -29.79 23.26 -2.21
C ASP A 456 -30.65 24.50 -1.90
N SER A 457 -31.86 24.59 -2.47
CA SER A 457 -32.80 25.72 -2.36
C SER A 457 -33.82 25.62 -1.23
N ALA A 458 -33.96 24.46 -0.59
CA ALA A 458 -35.02 24.22 0.40
C ALA A 458 -34.58 24.56 1.83
N ASP A 459 -35.49 25.08 2.64
CA ASP A 459 -35.30 25.19 4.09
C ASP A 459 -35.65 23.86 4.79
N ARG A 460 -35.44 23.79 6.11
CA ARG A 460 -35.76 22.61 6.92
C ARG A 460 -37.21 22.14 6.76
N ALA A 461 -38.17 23.06 6.65
CA ALA A 461 -39.58 22.73 6.55
C ALA A 461 -39.90 22.11 5.18
N GLU A 462 -39.33 22.65 4.11
CA GLU A 462 -39.45 22.08 2.77
C GLU A 462 -38.75 20.72 2.64
N PHE A 463 -37.58 20.55 3.28
CA PHE A 463 -36.90 19.25 3.34
C PHE A 463 -37.79 18.16 3.99
N LEU A 464 -38.40 18.47 5.13
CA LEU A 464 -39.34 17.57 5.81
C LEU A 464 -40.60 17.29 4.97
N LYS A 465 -41.16 18.31 4.30
CA LYS A 465 -42.29 18.14 3.39
C LYS A 465 -41.95 17.19 2.24
N ASN A 466 -40.75 17.28 1.69
CA ASN A 466 -40.31 16.41 0.59
C ASN A 466 -40.00 14.98 1.04
N LEU A 467 -39.76 14.74 2.34
CA LEU A 467 -39.59 13.40 2.94
C LEU A 467 -40.91 12.73 3.35
N ALA A 468 -42.01 13.48 3.44
CA ALA A 468 -43.32 12.95 3.79
C ALA A 468 -43.89 12.02 2.69
N PRO A 469 -44.89 11.16 3.00
CA PRO A 469 -45.56 10.34 1.99
C PRO A 469 -46.13 11.18 0.84
N GLY A 470 -45.90 10.75 -0.41
CA GLY A 470 -46.21 11.52 -1.63
C GLY A 470 -45.21 12.63 -1.96
N GLY A 471 -44.16 12.81 -1.14
CA GLY A 471 -43.09 13.79 -1.35
C GLY A 471 -42.00 13.32 -2.31
N LYS A 472 -41.16 14.26 -2.77
CA LYS A 472 -40.07 14.01 -3.74
C LYS A 472 -39.13 12.87 -3.32
N TYR A 473 -38.88 12.73 -2.03
CA TYR A 473 -37.94 11.78 -1.42
C TYR A 473 -38.64 10.57 -0.78
N GLU A 474 -39.89 10.29 -1.14
CA GLU A 474 -40.59 9.08 -0.71
C GLU A 474 -39.79 7.81 -1.09
N GLY A 475 -39.73 6.82 -0.20
CA GLY A 475 -39.05 5.55 -0.44
C GLY A 475 -37.52 5.59 -0.22
N VAL A 476 -36.97 6.69 0.31
CA VAL A 476 -35.56 6.74 0.70
C VAL A 476 -35.28 5.77 1.84
N VAL A 477 -34.28 4.91 1.64
CA VAL A 477 -33.84 3.91 2.62
C VAL A 477 -32.50 4.24 3.27
N GLY A 478 -31.68 5.07 2.61
CA GLY A 478 -30.38 5.51 3.12
C GLY A 478 -30.06 6.95 2.71
N MET A 479 -29.26 7.62 3.51
CA MET A 479 -28.93 9.04 3.33
C MET A 479 -27.43 9.29 3.49
N PHE A 480 -26.83 10.03 2.55
CA PHE A 480 -25.51 10.63 2.74
C PHE A 480 -25.68 12.04 3.30
N ARG A 481 -24.83 12.47 4.24
CA ARG A 481 -24.76 13.88 4.66
C ARG A 481 -23.36 14.31 5.11
N ASP A 482 -23.02 15.58 4.92
CA ASP A 482 -21.79 16.20 5.44
C ASP A 482 -22.10 17.30 6.48
N ASN A 483 -21.08 17.86 7.14
CA ASN A 483 -21.24 18.92 8.16
C ASN A 483 -21.76 20.26 7.61
N SER A 484 -21.50 20.57 6.34
CA SER A 484 -21.99 21.79 5.72
C SER A 484 -23.51 21.77 5.49
N SER A 485 -24.11 20.59 5.33
CA SER A 485 -25.57 20.44 5.19
C SER A 485 -26.36 21.07 6.36
N ALA A 486 -25.78 21.11 7.56
CA ALA A 486 -26.43 21.69 8.74
C ALA A 486 -26.71 23.20 8.59
N SER A 487 -25.95 23.92 7.75
CA SER A 487 -26.16 25.35 7.50
C SER A 487 -27.50 25.65 6.82
N LYS A 488 -28.08 24.69 6.11
CA LYS A 488 -29.31 24.86 5.32
C LYS A 488 -30.54 24.25 5.98
N ILE A 489 -30.43 22.99 6.41
CA ILE A 489 -31.55 22.23 6.99
C ILE A 489 -31.50 22.13 8.51
N GLY A 490 -30.49 22.73 9.14
CA GLY A 490 -30.20 22.57 10.56
C GLY A 490 -29.51 21.25 10.87
N ILE A 491 -29.08 21.10 12.13
CA ILE A 491 -28.53 19.84 12.63
C ILE A 491 -29.59 18.73 12.64
N PHE A 492 -29.16 17.48 12.64
CA PHE A 492 -30.02 16.30 12.74
C PHE A 492 -30.43 16.08 14.19
N ASP A 493 -31.19 17.01 14.74
CA ASP A 493 -31.78 16.94 16.08
C ASP A 493 -33.02 16.02 16.12
N LYS A 494 -33.62 15.89 17.30
CA LYS A 494 -34.81 15.05 17.55
C LYS A 494 -35.99 15.39 16.65
N GLU A 495 -36.23 16.67 16.37
CA GLU A 495 -37.38 17.10 15.57
C GLU A 495 -37.17 16.72 14.10
N LEU A 496 -35.97 16.96 13.56
CA LEU A 496 -35.66 16.58 12.18
C LEU A 496 -35.75 15.06 12.01
N ILE A 497 -35.14 14.31 12.94
CA ILE A 497 -35.13 12.86 12.93
C ILE A 497 -36.55 12.29 13.08
N ALA A 498 -37.42 12.94 13.87
CA ALA A 498 -38.82 12.53 14.02
C ALA A 498 -39.60 12.60 12.69
N GLY A 499 -39.23 13.53 11.81
CA GLY A 499 -39.84 13.72 10.50
C GLY A 499 -39.29 12.81 9.39
N PHE A 500 -38.26 12.01 9.64
CA PHE A 500 -37.74 11.07 8.63
C PHE A 500 -38.73 9.96 8.30
N PRO A 501 -38.81 9.48 7.04
CA PRO A 501 -39.72 8.40 6.66
C PRO A 501 -39.34 7.10 7.37
N SER A 502 -40.32 6.23 7.64
CA SER A 502 -40.09 4.93 8.30
C SER A 502 -39.20 3.98 7.50
N SER A 503 -39.08 4.23 6.19
CA SER A 503 -38.20 3.51 5.26
C SER A 503 -36.73 3.82 5.48
N LEU A 504 -36.36 4.99 6.01
CA LEU A 504 -34.96 5.36 6.23
C LEU A 504 -34.36 4.49 7.34
N LYS A 505 -33.31 3.73 7.02
CA LYS A 505 -32.60 2.85 7.96
C LYS A 505 -31.13 3.22 8.16
N TRP A 506 -30.53 4.01 7.26
CA TRP A 506 -29.11 4.32 7.33
C TRP A 506 -28.79 5.79 7.05
N ILE A 507 -27.92 6.39 7.85
CA ILE A 507 -27.32 7.71 7.62
C ILE A 507 -25.79 7.53 7.56
N ALA A 508 -25.21 7.73 6.38
CA ALA A 508 -23.77 7.80 6.21
C ALA A 508 -23.30 9.25 6.31
N HIS A 509 -22.68 9.56 7.44
CA HIS A 509 -22.09 10.86 7.69
C HIS A 509 -20.67 10.96 7.12
N ASN A 510 -20.47 11.94 6.24
CA ASN A 510 -19.18 12.38 5.72
C ASN A 510 -18.50 13.30 6.74
N GLY A 511 -17.70 12.72 7.62
CA GLY A 511 -17.04 13.41 8.73
C GLY A 511 -16.64 12.44 9.83
N ALA A 512 -15.59 12.76 10.59
CA ALA A 512 -15.18 11.95 11.73
C ALA A 512 -16.03 12.20 12.99
N GLY A 513 -16.25 13.49 13.33
CA GLY A 513 -17.14 13.90 14.40
C GLY A 513 -18.56 14.10 13.90
N TYR A 514 -19.53 13.53 14.61
CA TYR A 514 -20.96 13.47 14.28
C TYR A 514 -21.83 14.15 15.34
N ASP A 515 -21.30 15.15 16.04
CA ASP A 515 -21.98 15.89 17.12
C ASP A 515 -23.24 16.66 16.65
N GLN A 516 -23.38 16.88 15.33
CA GLN A 516 -24.58 17.44 14.71
C GLN A 516 -25.72 16.42 14.50
N ILE A 517 -25.58 15.18 14.98
CA ILE A 517 -26.60 14.13 14.89
C ILE A 517 -27.01 13.71 16.30
N ASP A 518 -28.31 13.76 16.61
CA ASP A 518 -28.86 13.12 17.81
C ASP A 518 -28.92 11.60 17.60
N VAL A 519 -27.82 10.96 17.97
CA VAL A 519 -27.62 9.51 17.86
C VAL A 519 -28.69 8.71 18.59
N GLN A 520 -29.18 9.20 19.73
CA GLN A 520 -30.21 8.50 20.51
C GLN A 520 -31.57 8.56 19.81
N ALA A 521 -31.91 9.69 19.19
CA ALA A 521 -33.11 9.81 18.37
C ALA A 521 -33.06 8.91 17.13
N CYS A 522 -31.91 8.82 16.46
CA CYS A 522 -31.71 7.86 15.37
C CYS A 522 -31.93 6.42 15.84
N LYS A 523 -31.29 6.04 16.96
CA LYS A 523 -31.40 4.70 17.54
C LYS A 523 -32.84 4.35 17.94
N ALA A 524 -33.57 5.28 18.54
CA ALA A 524 -34.97 5.10 18.92
C ALA A 524 -35.89 4.83 17.72
N ARG A 525 -35.49 5.26 16.52
CA ARG A 525 -36.21 5.02 15.26
C ARG A 525 -35.66 3.83 14.45
N GLY A 526 -34.64 3.13 14.95
CA GLY A 526 -33.96 2.07 14.20
C GLY A 526 -33.18 2.58 12.99
N ILE A 527 -32.67 3.81 13.06
CA ILE A 527 -31.81 4.42 12.04
C ILE A 527 -30.36 4.29 12.50
N PHE A 528 -29.55 3.60 11.70
CA PHE A 528 -28.12 3.43 11.95
C PHE A 528 -27.33 4.59 11.37
N VAL A 529 -26.24 4.95 12.03
CA VAL A 529 -25.37 6.05 11.64
C VAL A 529 -23.94 5.53 11.49
N SER A 530 -23.30 5.86 10.37
CA SER A 530 -21.88 5.64 10.14
C SER A 530 -21.14 6.94 9.94
N ASN A 531 -19.84 6.95 10.24
CA ASN A 531 -18.95 8.10 10.01
C ASN A 531 -17.77 7.70 9.10
N THR A 532 -16.71 8.53 9.00
CA THR A 532 -15.55 8.26 8.12
C THR A 532 -14.23 8.13 8.89
N PRO A 533 -14.07 7.13 9.77
CA PRO A 533 -12.82 6.93 10.53
C PRO A 533 -11.68 6.58 9.57
N GLY A 534 -10.44 6.95 9.88
CA GLY A 534 -9.28 6.64 9.03
C GLY A 534 -9.14 7.54 7.79
N ALA A 535 -10.24 8.07 7.24
CA ALA A 535 -10.19 8.97 6.07
C ALA A 535 -9.59 10.35 6.41
N VAL A 536 -9.76 10.80 7.66
CA VAL A 536 -9.39 12.14 8.14
C VAL A 536 -8.01 12.20 8.81
N ASP A 537 -7.44 11.03 9.13
CA ASP A 537 -6.36 10.89 10.12
C ASP A 537 -5.11 11.68 9.71
N ASP A 538 -4.62 11.46 8.48
CA ASP A 538 -3.43 12.15 7.95
C ASP A 538 -3.61 13.67 7.90
N ALA A 539 -4.74 14.16 7.39
CA ALA A 539 -4.94 15.59 7.18
C ALA A 539 -5.12 16.35 8.49
N SER A 540 -5.90 15.79 9.42
CA SER A 540 -6.12 16.38 10.74
C SER A 540 -4.83 16.38 11.57
N ALA A 541 -4.06 15.28 11.53
CA ALA A 541 -2.76 15.20 12.19
C ALA A 541 -1.73 16.15 11.56
N THR A 542 -1.76 16.34 10.24
CA THR A 542 -0.93 17.31 9.53
C THR A 542 -1.23 18.75 9.98
N THR A 543 -2.52 19.08 10.12
CA THR A 543 -2.96 20.38 10.63
C THR A 543 -2.53 20.59 12.08
N ALA A 544 -2.66 19.58 12.93
CA ALA A 544 -2.17 19.63 14.31
C ALA A 544 -0.64 19.81 14.37
N LEU A 545 0.11 19.15 13.50
CA LEU A 545 1.57 19.33 13.38
C LEU A 545 1.94 20.75 12.92
N TYR A 546 1.22 21.30 11.94
CA TYR A 546 1.41 22.69 11.52
C TYR A 546 1.16 23.66 12.67
N LEU A 547 0.06 23.48 13.40
CA LEU A 547 -0.28 24.30 14.56
C LEU A 547 0.82 24.21 15.63
N LEU A 548 1.26 22.99 15.97
CA LEU A 548 2.38 22.73 16.90
C LEU A 548 3.64 23.50 16.48
N ILE A 549 4.08 23.35 15.24
CA ILE A 549 5.29 24.02 14.73
C ILE A 549 5.11 25.55 14.73
N SER A 550 3.96 26.03 14.25
CA SER A 550 3.66 27.46 14.15
C SER A 550 3.65 28.14 15.52
N THR A 551 3.08 27.49 16.54
CA THR A 551 3.04 28.02 17.92
C THR A 551 4.41 28.01 18.58
N PHE A 552 5.23 26.97 18.38
CA PHE A 552 6.60 26.93 18.88
C PHE A 552 7.49 28.01 18.26
N ARG A 553 7.28 28.28 16.96
CA ARG A 553 8.17 29.16 16.18
C ARG A 553 7.62 30.56 15.96
N ASN A 554 6.39 30.83 16.40
CA ASN A 554 5.66 32.07 16.18
C ASN A 554 5.52 32.42 14.68
N TYR A 555 5.25 31.41 13.83
CA TYR A 555 5.16 31.63 12.37
C TYR A 555 3.93 32.43 11.94
N SER A 556 2.81 32.31 12.64
CA SER A 556 1.61 33.11 12.32
C SER A 556 1.88 34.63 12.38
N ILE A 557 2.53 35.12 13.45
CA ILE A 557 2.90 36.55 13.53
C ILE A 557 4.00 36.93 12.54
N ALA A 558 4.96 36.05 12.26
CA ALA A 558 6.00 36.30 11.26
C ALA A 558 5.38 36.51 9.87
N GLU A 559 4.40 35.69 9.51
CA GLU A 559 3.68 35.76 8.25
C GLU A 559 2.84 37.05 8.15
N ARG A 560 2.06 37.39 9.18
CA ARG A 560 1.32 38.67 9.25
C ARG A 560 2.24 39.89 9.16
N THR A 561 3.35 39.87 9.90
CA THR A 561 4.35 40.95 9.90
C THR A 561 4.92 41.17 8.50
N LEU A 562 5.22 40.09 7.78
CA LEU A 562 5.73 40.16 6.41
C LEU A 562 4.69 40.77 5.46
N ARG A 563 3.42 40.38 5.59
CA ARG A 563 2.32 40.93 4.77
C ARG A 563 2.05 42.41 5.00
N GLU A 564 2.35 42.92 6.18
CA GLU A 564 2.32 44.36 6.49
C GLU A 564 3.49 45.15 5.86
N GLY A 565 4.38 44.50 5.10
CA GLY A 565 5.57 45.12 4.52
C GLY A 565 6.72 45.32 5.52
N LYS A 566 6.63 44.70 6.70
CA LYS A 566 7.71 44.65 7.69
C LYS A 566 8.52 43.35 7.48
N TRP A 567 9.63 43.19 8.20
CA TRP A 567 10.52 42.03 8.05
C TRP A 567 10.39 41.01 9.18
N LYS A 568 11.27 41.07 10.19
CA LYS A 568 11.29 40.13 11.32
C LYS A 568 10.59 40.73 12.54
N PRO A 569 9.53 40.10 13.09
CA PRO A 569 9.03 40.49 14.41
C PRO A 569 10.02 40.08 15.50
N LYS A 570 9.97 40.75 16.65
CA LYS A 570 10.79 40.40 17.82
C LYS A 570 10.11 39.23 18.57
N VAL A 571 10.46 38.00 18.18
CA VAL A 571 9.89 36.76 18.75
C VAL A 571 10.95 35.79 19.28
N ALA A 572 12.23 36.09 19.11
CA ALA A 572 13.32 35.18 19.45
C ALA A 572 13.37 34.79 20.94
N ASP A 573 12.86 35.64 21.82
CA ASP A 573 12.71 35.42 23.26
C ASP A 573 11.50 34.55 23.64
N ARG A 574 10.64 34.22 22.67
CA ARG A 574 9.41 33.41 22.84
C ARG A 574 9.32 32.23 21.88
N SER A 575 10.30 32.06 20.99
CA SER A 575 10.35 30.97 20.02
C SER A 575 11.27 29.87 20.52
N HIS A 576 10.85 28.62 20.38
CA HIS A 576 11.58 27.45 20.83
C HIS A 576 11.69 26.42 19.69
N ASP A 577 12.77 25.63 19.68
CA ASP A 577 12.82 24.41 18.90
C ASP A 577 11.97 23.32 19.58
N LEU A 578 11.39 22.40 18.80
CA LEU A 578 10.60 21.30 19.35
C LEU A 578 11.46 20.31 20.15
N THR A 579 12.76 20.20 19.81
CA THR A 579 13.74 19.32 20.45
C THR A 579 13.71 19.41 21.98
N GLY A 580 13.60 18.27 22.65
CA GLY A 580 13.63 18.16 24.10
C GLY A 580 12.31 18.50 24.81
N HIS A 581 11.29 18.96 24.09
CA HIS A 581 9.97 19.23 24.66
C HIS A 581 9.08 17.98 24.66
N THR A 582 8.08 18.00 25.53
CA THR A 582 7.12 16.91 25.71
C THR A 582 5.78 17.26 25.08
N LEU A 583 5.37 16.47 24.08
CA LEU A 583 4.03 16.50 23.49
C LEU A 583 3.14 15.51 24.23
N ALA A 584 2.11 16.02 24.91
CA ALA A 584 1.05 15.23 25.52
C ALA A 584 -0.18 15.17 24.59
N ILE A 585 -0.63 13.96 24.27
CA ILE A 585 -1.77 13.71 23.38
C ILE A 585 -2.95 13.23 24.22
N LEU A 586 -4.03 14.02 24.25
CA LEU A 586 -5.29 13.63 24.88
C LEU A 586 -6.18 12.93 23.85
N GLY A 587 -6.25 11.59 23.95
CA GLY A 587 -6.96 10.73 23.01
C GLY A 587 -6.05 10.18 21.90
N LEU A 588 -5.52 8.98 22.09
CA LEU A 588 -4.68 8.30 21.10
C LEU A 588 -5.52 7.43 20.13
N GLY A 589 -6.50 8.06 19.48
CA GLY A 589 -7.26 7.47 18.37
C GLY A 589 -6.49 7.54 17.04
N GLY A 590 -7.17 7.37 15.90
CA GLY A 590 -6.52 7.42 14.58
C GLY A 590 -5.73 8.71 14.34
N ILE A 591 -6.36 9.87 14.53
CA ILE A 591 -5.71 11.19 14.41
C ILE A 591 -4.58 11.36 15.43
N GLY A 592 -4.81 11.02 16.70
CA GLY A 592 -3.82 11.18 17.78
C GLY A 592 -2.59 10.30 17.58
N MET A 593 -2.77 9.06 17.15
CA MET A 593 -1.68 8.15 16.77
C MET A 593 -0.89 8.72 15.59
N ARG A 594 -1.59 9.24 14.58
CA ARG A 594 -0.92 9.78 13.40
C ARG A 594 -0.11 11.04 13.71
N LEU A 595 -0.61 11.90 14.60
CA LEU A 595 0.15 13.03 15.12
C LEU A 595 1.39 12.55 15.90
N ALA A 596 1.25 11.51 16.73
CA ALA A 596 2.38 10.94 17.48
C ALA A 596 3.49 10.47 16.53
N GLU A 597 3.14 9.76 15.45
CA GLU A 597 4.09 9.30 14.43
C GLU A 597 4.80 10.47 13.72
N PHE A 598 4.06 11.52 13.34
CA PHE A 598 4.65 12.71 12.73
C PHE A 598 5.56 13.46 13.69
N ALA A 599 5.12 13.65 14.93
CA ALA A 599 5.87 14.37 15.95
C ALA A 599 7.13 13.61 16.38
N HIS A 600 7.15 12.28 16.26
CA HIS A 600 8.31 11.45 16.63
C HIS A 600 9.53 11.68 15.71
N ALA A 601 9.31 12.20 14.50
CA ALA A 601 10.40 12.64 13.63
C ALA A 601 11.16 13.85 14.21
N PHE A 602 10.54 14.59 15.14
CA PHE A 602 11.20 15.61 15.94
C PHE A 602 11.70 14.96 17.25
N PRO A 603 12.82 15.41 17.84
CA PRO A 603 13.34 14.84 19.09
C PRO A 603 12.50 15.26 20.32
N MET A 604 11.18 15.04 20.26
CA MET A 604 10.22 15.29 21.32
C MET A 604 9.97 14.00 22.11
N ARG A 605 9.70 14.15 23.41
CA ARG A 605 9.08 13.07 24.18
C ARG A 605 7.58 13.06 23.89
N ILE A 606 7.01 11.89 23.62
CA ILE A 606 5.60 11.76 23.31
C ILE A 606 4.93 10.94 24.40
N ILE A 607 3.94 11.55 25.04
CA ILE A 607 3.14 10.92 26.10
C ILE A 607 1.66 11.05 25.74
N TYR A 608 0.83 10.14 26.23
CA TYR A 608 -0.60 10.19 25.95
C TYR A 608 -1.44 9.70 27.11
N HIS A 609 -2.68 10.18 27.13
CA HIS A 609 -3.73 9.69 28.00
C HIS A 609 -4.94 9.32 27.15
N SER A 610 -5.59 8.22 27.53
CA SER A 610 -6.85 7.73 27.00
C SER A 610 -7.52 6.91 28.09
N ARG A 611 -8.84 6.69 28.01
CA ARG A 611 -9.58 5.91 29.03
C ARG A 611 -8.99 4.51 29.30
N SER A 612 -8.30 3.95 28.31
CA SER A 612 -7.55 2.71 28.42
C SER A 612 -6.28 2.83 27.60
N LYS A 613 -5.21 2.14 28.03
CA LYS A 613 -3.98 1.99 27.26
C LYS A 613 -4.28 1.44 25.87
N VAL A 614 -3.74 2.07 24.83
CA VAL A 614 -3.88 1.61 23.44
C VAL A 614 -2.91 0.46 23.21
N ALA A 615 -3.45 -0.71 22.84
CA ALA A 615 -2.68 -1.96 22.77
C ALA A 615 -1.55 -1.94 21.74
N ASN A 616 -1.74 -1.19 20.65
CA ASN A 616 -0.80 -1.05 19.54
C ASN A 616 -0.07 0.32 19.54
N ALA A 617 -0.04 1.02 20.68
CA ALA A 617 0.78 2.23 20.79
C ALA A 617 2.26 1.88 20.68
N PRO A 618 3.06 2.64 19.90
CA PRO A 618 4.51 2.46 19.85
C PRO A 618 5.16 2.60 21.23
N GLU A 619 6.26 1.88 21.48
CA GLU A 619 6.93 1.89 22.80
C GLU A 619 7.42 3.27 23.23
N TRP A 620 7.78 4.13 22.27
CA TRP A 620 8.20 5.52 22.51
C TRP A 620 7.04 6.48 22.81
N CYS A 621 5.79 6.02 22.69
CA CYS A 621 4.59 6.78 23.03
C CYS A 621 4.08 6.31 24.40
N GLU A 622 4.45 7.04 25.45
CA GLU A 622 4.26 6.62 26.84
C GLU A 622 2.81 6.83 27.31
N TYR A 623 2.19 5.79 27.85
CA TYR A 623 0.83 5.86 28.41
C TYR A 623 0.84 6.37 29.85
N PHE A 624 -0.04 7.33 30.14
CA PHE A 624 -0.35 7.79 31.48
C PHE A 624 -1.79 7.42 31.86
N ASP A 625 -1.94 6.70 32.96
CA ASP A 625 -3.25 6.34 33.50
C ASP A 625 -3.93 7.53 34.20
N ASP A 626 -3.13 8.35 34.89
CA ASP A 626 -3.56 9.62 35.46
C ASP A 626 -3.26 10.78 34.52
N VAL A 627 -4.32 11.44 34.03
CA VAL A 627 -4.21 12.59 33.14
C VAL A 627 -3.54 13.79 33.81
N GLU A 628 -3.70 14.01 35.11
CA GLU A 628 -3.07 15.14 35.80
C GLU A 628 -1.55 14.95 35.90
N GLU A 629 -1.07 13.71 36.11
CA GLU A 629 0.36 13.38 36.07
C GLU A 629 0.96 13.54 34.67
N MET A 630 0.18 13.26 33.62
CA MET A 630 0.58 13.57 32.24
C MET A 630 0.69 15.08 32.02
N LEU A 631 -0.32 15.85 32.43
CA LEU A 631 -0.41 17.29 32.20
C LEU A 631 0.73 18.06 32.88
N LYS A 632 1.16 17.65 34.09
CA LYS A 632 2.34 18.23 34.78
C LYS A 632 3.63 18.14 33.97
N GLN A 633 3.72 17.19 33.05
CA GLN A 633 4.90 16.94 32.23
C GLN A 633 4.80 17.57 30.84
N ALA A 634 3.61 18.00 30.42
CA ALA A 634 3.34 18.49 29.08
C ALA A 634 3.88 19.91 28.86
N ASP A 635 4.72 20.07 27.84
CA ASP A 635 5.05 21.39 27.28
C ASP A 635 3.98 21.79 26.24
N VAL A 636 3.40 20.79 25.56
CA VAL A 636 2.23 20.96 24.70
C VAL A 636 1.18 19.91 24.98
N LEU A 637 -0.09 20.33 25.02
CA LEU A 637 -1.25 19.45 25.03
C LEU A 637 -1.94 19.51 23.66
N SER A 638 -2.06 18.38 22.97
CA SER A 638 -2.84 18.25 21.75
C SER A 638 -4.11 17.42 21.98
N VAL A 639 -5.27 17.98 21.61
CA VAL A 639 -6.60 17.43 21.93
C VAL A 639 -7.22 16.70 20.74
N HIS A 640 -7.53 15.41 20.91
CA HIS A 640 -8.07 14.52 19.87
C HIS A 640 -9.22 13.62 20.36
N VAL A 641 -10.03 14.13 21.30
CA VAL A 641 -11.21 13.41 21.83
C VAL A 641 -12.48 13.82 21.10
N PRO A 642 -13.47 12.92 20.95
CA PRO A 642 -14.77 13.28 20.38
C PRO A 642 -15.52 14.24 21.31
N LEU A 643 -16.32 15.13 20.73
CA LEU A 643 -17.26 15.96 21.48
C LEU A 643 -18.51 15.17 21.85
N ARG A 644 -18.82 15.15 23.14
CA ARG A 644 -19.94 14.46 23.79
C ARG A 644 -20.32 15.24 25.03
N ASP A 645 -21.47 14.96 25.62
CA ASP A 645 -21.91 15.62 26.85
C ASP A 645 -20.87 15.55 27.98
N ASP A 646 -20.15 14.43 28.08
CA ASP A 646 -19.10 14.20 29.09
C ASP A 646 -17.73 14.80 28.73
N THR A 647 -17.55 15.31 27.50
CA THR A 647 -16.29 15.94 27.06
C THR A 647 -16.40 17.45 26.81
N VAL A 648 -17.59 18.05 26.98
CA VAL A 648 -17.74 19.51 26.96
C VAL A 648 -16.94 20.14 28.09
N GLY A 649 -16.05 21.07 27.76
CA GLY A 649 -15.18 21.74 28.74
C GLY A 649 -14.26 20.79 29.51
N LEU A 650 -13.98 19.60 28.96
CA LEU A 650 -13.10 18.60 29.56
C LEU A 650 -11.73 19.18 29.89
N VAL A 651 -11.16 19.93 28.95
CA VAL A 651 -9.94 20.72 29.17
C VAL A 651 -10.36 22.07 29.76
N GLY A 652 -10.75 22.03 31.04
CA GLY A 652 -11.19 23.18 31.81
C GLY A 652 -10.06 23.85 32.61
N GLU A 653 -10.40 24.88 33.39
CA GLU A 653 -9.44 25.66 34.21
C GLU A 653 -8.49 24.78 35.01
N LYS A 654 -8.99 23.74 35.70
CA LYS A 654 -8.15 22.85 36.51
C LYS A 654 -7.01 22.24 35.68
N TRP A 655 -7.33 21.60 34.55
CA TRP A 655 -6.35 20.92 33.71
C TRP A 655 -5.41 21.90 33.03
N ILE A 656 -5.94 23.04 32.56
CA ILE A 656 -5.13 24.10 31.98
C ILE A 656 -4.09 24.57 32.99
N ARG A 657 -4.46 24.75 34.27
CA ARG A 657 -3.53 25.17 35.34
C ARG A 657 -2.58 24.07 35.81
N THR A 658 -2.88 22.80 35.53
CA THR A 658 -1.99 21.68 35.81
C THR A 658 -0.83 21.60 34.79
N LEU A 659 -1.02 22.14 33.58
CA LEU A 659 0.05 22.25 32.59
C LEU A 659 1.23 23.05 33.14
N LYS A 660 2.41 22.85 32.53
CA LYS A 660 3.57 23.68 32.82
C LYS A 660 3.25 25.14 32.49
N LYS A 661 3.79 26.07 33.29
CA LYS A 661 3.75 27.49 32.95
C LYS A 661 4.51 27.71 31.62
N GLY A 662 3.86 28.39 30.68
CA GLY A 662 4.36 28.57 29.31
C GLY A 662 3.97 27.46 28.35
N ALA A 663 3.09 26.52 28.76
CA ALA A 663 2.62 25.47 27.88
C ALA A 663 1.78 26.00 26.70
N ILE A 664 1.61 25.15 25.70
CA ILE A 664 0.79 25.40 24.51
C ILE A 664 -0.36 24.39 24.45
N ILE A 665 -1.53 24.83 24.00
CA ILE A 665 -2.64 23.93 23.69
C ILE A 665 -2.91 23.93 22.18
N ILE A 666 -3.02 22.73 21.60
CA ILE A 666 -3.41 22.50 20.21
C ILE A 666 -4.79 21.82 20.19
N ASN A 667 -5.72 22.35 19.39
CA ASN A 667 -7.03 21.74 19.21
C ASN A 667 -7.41 21.64 17.73
N THR A 668 -7.55 20.39 17.27
CA THR A 668 -8.09 20.04 15.95
C THR A 668 -9.26 19.04 16.09
N ALA A 669 -9.86 18.96 17.27
CA ALA A 669 -11.00 18.08 17.53
C ALA A 669 -12.32 18.85 17.37
N ARG A 670 -12.80 19.46 18.46
CA ARG A 670 -13.96 20.36 18.49
C ARG A 670 -13.71 21.45 19.51
N GLY A 671 -14.13 22.69 19.23
CA GLY A 671 -13.85 23.81 20.12
C GLY A 671 -14.45 23.66 21.51
N LYS A 672 -15.67 23.12 21.61
CA LYS A 672 -16.38 22.90 22.89
C LYS A 672 -15.71 21.90 23.86
N VAL A 673 -14.69 21.15 23.42
CA VAL A 673 -13.92 20.27 24.31
C VAL A 673 -13.07 21.07 25.31
N ILE A 674 -12.67 22.28 24.93
CA ILE A 674 -11.90 23.20 25.77
C ILE A 674 -12.86 24.24 26.33
N ASP A 675 -12.72 24.56 27.62
CA ASP A 675 -13.34 25.76 28.20
C ASP A 675 -12.62 26.99 27.65
N GLU A 676 -13.22 27.66 26.65
CA GLU A 676 -12.62 28.81 25.97
C GLU A 676 -12.31 29.96 26.93
N GLU A 677 -13.16 30.23 27.91
CA GLU A 677 -12.94 31.31 28.86
C GLU A 677 -11.78 31.00 29.82
N ALA A 678 -11.64 29.74 30.25
CA ALA A 678 -10.48 29.31 31.03
C ALA A 678 -9.18 29.39 30.21
N MET A 679 -9.21 28.96 28.95
CA MET A 679 -8.07 29.06 28.04
C MET A 679 -7.66 30.52 27.80
N ILE A 680 -8.62 31.42 27.56
CA ILE A 680 -8.33 32.85 27.38
C ILE A 680 -7.73 33.46 28.65
N ARG A 681 -8.29 33.20 29.84
CA ARG A 681 -7.70 33.70 31.10
C ARG A 681 -6.25 33.24 31.27
N ALA A 682 -5.96 31.98 30.94
CA ALA A 682 -4.61 31.44 31.02
C ALA A 682 -3.65 32.04 29.99
N LEU A 683 -4.14 32.51 28.83
CA LEU A 683 -3.35 33.33 27.89
C LEU A 683 -3.10 34.73 28.44
N GLU A 684 -4.11 35.38 29.04
CA GLU A 684 -4.01 36.74 29.57
C GLU A 684 -3.02 36.86 30.74
N ASP A 685 -3.02 35.89 31.65
CA ASP A 685 -2.07 35.86 32.78
C ASP A 685 -0.72 35.20 32.44
N GLY A 686 -0.56 34.72 31.21
CA GLY A 686 0.68 34.14 30.69
C GLY A 686 1.01 32.76 31.24
N HIS A 687 0.02 32.05 31.82
CA HIS A 687 0.18 30.63 32.12
C HIS A 687 0.30 29.78 30.84
N LEU A 688 -0.46 30.10 29.79
CA LEU A 688 -0.24 29.58 28.44
C LEU A 688 0.61 30.56 27.63
N ALA A 689 1.62 30.04 26.93
CA ALA A 689 2.45 30.87 26.06
C ALA A 689 1.77 31.17 24.71
N SER A 690 0.96 30.22 24.22
CA SER A 690 0.27 30.25 22.93
C SER A 690 -0.84 29.19 22.88
N VAL A 691 -1.71 29.29 21.87
CA VAL A 691 -2.61 28.22 21.44
C VAL A 691 -2.61 28.09 19.92
N GLY A 692 -2.81 26.87 19.44
CA GLY A 692 -2.99 26.53 18.04
C GLY A 692 -4.38 25.94 17.84
N LEU A 693 -5.29 26.67 17.22
CA LEU A 693 -6.70 26.28 17.11
C LEU A 693 -7.11 26.17 15.65
N ASP A 694 -7.68 25.02 15.29
CA ASP A 694 -8.43 24.84 14.05
C ASP A 694 -9.96 24.90 14.29
N VAL A 695 -10.38 24.82 15.56
CA VAL A 695 -11.79 24.70 15.95
C VAL A 695 -12.13 25.62 17.13
N PHE A 696 -13.37 26.11 17.18
CA PHE A 696 -13.90 27.09 18.14
C PHE A 696 -15.28 26.67 18.69
N PRO A 697 -15.69 27.06 19.90
CA PRO A 697 -16.95 26.61 20.48
C PRO A 697 -18.20 27.03 19.68
N ASN A 698 -18.15 28.21 19.05
CA ASN A 698 -19.29 28.83 18.36
C ASN A 698 -19.02 29.04 16.86
N GLU A 699 -18.25 28.15 16.23
CA GLU A 699 -17.95 28.24 14.79
C GLU A 699 -19.21 28.51 13.93
N PRO A 700 -19.13 29.43 12.94
CA PRO A 700 -17.92 30.12 12.47
C PRO A 700 -17.55 31.38 13.29
N ASP A 701 -18.32 31.74 14.31
CA ASP A 701 -18.05 32.91 15.14
C ASP A 701 -16.89 32.63 16.11
N VAL A 702 -15.84 33.44 16.00
CA VAL A 702 -14.64 33.35 16.85
C VAL A 702 -14.69 34.43 17.93
N ASN A 703 -14.34 34.07 19.16
CA ASN A 703 -14.21 35.04 20.25
C ASN A 703 -13.19 36.13 19.88
N PRO A 704 -13.56 37.41 19.81
CA PRO A 704 -12.68 38.48 19.32
C PRO A 704 -11.36 38.60 20.10
N ARG A 705 -11.35 38.26 21.40
CA ARG A 705 -10.13 38.27 22.23
C ARG A 705 -9.05 37.34 21.68
N LEU A 706 -9.44 36.22 21.05
CA LEU A 706 -8.48 35.30 20.43
C LEU A 706 -7.74 35.95 19.26
N LEU A 707 -8.40 36.82 18.51
CA LEU A 707 -7.83 37.53 17.37
C LEU A 707 -6.82 38.61 17.81
N GLU A 708 -6.94 39.09 19.03
CA GLU A 708 -6.06 40.11 19.61
C GLU A 708 -4.73 39.53 20.12
N PHE A 709 -4.69 38.23 20.46
CA PHE A 709 -3.45 37.61 20.93
C PHE A 709 -2.42 37.49 19.78
N PRO A 710 -1.24 38.12 19.89
CA PRO A 710 -0.30 38.18 18.79
C PRO A 710 0.39 36.83 18.52
N TYR A 711 0.45 35.94 19.51
CA TYR A 711 1.25 34.71 19.46
C TYR A 711 0.43 33.43 19.25
N VAL A 712 -0.89 33.53 19.05
CA VAL A 712 -1.73 32.36 18.74
C VAL A 712 -1.73 32.06 17.25
N THR A 713 -1.93 30.79 16.89
CA THR A 713 -2.14 30.36 15.51
C THR A 713 -3.58 29.88 15.36
N LEU A 714 -4.34 30.51 14.47
CA LEU A 714 -5.77 30.25 14.30
C LEU A 714 -6.03 29.86 12.85
N LEU A 715 -6.79 28.78 12.64
CA LEU A 715 -7.23 28.29 11.34
C LEU A 715 -8.75 28.11 11.36
N PRO A 716 -9.45 28.36 10.23
CA PRO A 716 -10.91 28.26 10.17
C PRO A 716 -11.38 26.84 9.81
N HIS A 717 -11.13 25.85 10.67
CA HIS A 717 -11.55 24.45 10.51
C HIS A 717 -11.08 23.82 9.20
N MET A 718 -9.78 23.90 8.95
CA MET A 718 -9.10 23.46 7.74
C MET A 718 -8.64 21.99 7.80
N GLY A 719 -8.83 21.30 8.93
CA GLY A 719 -8.25 19.97 9.20
C GLY A 719 -8.37 18.95 8.08
N THR A 720 -9.51 18.91 7.38
CA THR A 720 -9.77 17.99 6.27
C THR A 720 -9.88 18.68 4.91
N GLU A 721 -9.62 19.99 4.82
CA GLU A 721 -9.81 20.82 3.62
C GLU A 721 -8.69 20.61 2.59
N ASN A 722 -8.65 19.41 2.01
CA ASN A 722 -7.79 19.06 0.89
C ASN A 722 -8.47 18.00 0.00
N GLN A 723 -8.08 17.96 -1.28
CA GLN A 723 -8.74 17.13 -2.30
C GLN A 723 -8.68 15.63 -1.97
N ASP A 724 -7.52 15.15 -1.50
CA ASP A 724 -7.28 13.74 -1.24
C ASP A 724 -8.16 13.22 -0.10
N THR A 725 -8.21 13.97 1.02
CA THR A 725 -9.02 13.63 2.19
C THR A 725 -10.50 13.79 1.90
N GLN A 726 -10.93 14.90 1.28
CA GLN A 726 -12.35 15.11 0.97
C GLN A 726 -12.89 13.98 0.09
N ARG A 727 -12.13 13.56 -0.94
CA ARG A 727 -12.49 12.39 -1.76
C ARG A 727 -12.54 11.10 -0.94
N LYS A 728 -11.52 10.82 -0.11
CA LYS A 728 -11.50 9.62 0.75
C LYS A 728 -12.72 9.57 1.68
N MET A 729 -13.13 10.70 2.25
CA MET A 729 -14.27 10.77 3.14
C MET A 729 -15.60 10.54 2.39
N GLU A 730 -15.82 11.20 1.25
CA GLU A 730 -17.01 10.99 0.42
C GLU A 730 -17.12 9.52 -0.03
N VAL A 731 -16.05 8.96 -0.58
CA VAL A 731 -16.00 7.54 -1.02
C VAL A 731 -16.29 6.59 0.15
N ARG A 732 -15.76 6.87 1.34
CA ARG A 732 -15.99 6.02 2.52
C ARG A 732 -17.44 6.09 3.01
N ALA A 733 -18.06 7.26 3.02
CA ALA A 733 -19.47 7.39 3.38
C ALA A 733 -20.37 6.70 2.34
N LEU A 734 -20.11 6.87 1.03
CA LEU A 734 -20.81 6.17 -0.05
C LEU A 734 -20.64 4.64 0.04
N THR A 735 -19.45 4.18 0.41
CA THR A 735 -19.18 2.75 0.64
C THR A 735 -20.04 2.18 1.76
N ASN A 736 -20.30 2.94 2.84
CA ASN A 736 -21.20 2.50 3.90
C ASN A 736 -22.65 2.39 3.43
N LEU A 737 -23.11 3.29 2.55
CA LEU A 737 -24.45 3.19 1.95
C LEU A 737 -24.57 2.00 1.01
N ARG A 738 -23.56 1.75 0.18
CA ARG A 738 -23.52 0.55 -0.65
C ARG A 738 -23.57 -0.71 0.21
N ASP A 739 -22.69 -0.83 1.21
CA ASP A 739 -22.65 -1.99 2.09
C ASP A 739 -24.01 -2.18 2.80
N PHE A 740 -24.66 -1.10 3.25
CA PHE A 740 -26.03 -1.16 3.75
C PHE A 740 -27.02 -1.74 2.72
N LEU A 741 -27.00 -1.29 1.47
CA LEU A 741 -27.90 -1.78 0.41
C LEU A 741 -27.68 -3.25 0.05
N THR A 742 -26.44 -3.74 0.10
CA THR A 742 -26.08 -5.05 -0.47
C THR A 742 -25.92 -6.15 0.57
N ILE A 743 -25.48 -5.82 1.79
CA ILE A 743 -25.29 -6.79 2.89
C ILE A 743 -26.13 -6.43 4.13
N GLY A 744 -27.00 -5.42 4.04
CA GLY A 744 -27.89 -5.01 5.12
C GLY A 744 -27.21 -4.19 6.23
N LYS A 745 -25.89 -3.93 6.14
CA LYS A 745 -25.15 -3.12 7.13
C LYS A 745 -23.88 -2.49 6.54
N GLY A 746 -23.64 -1.23 6.87
CA GLY A 746 -22.33 -0.60 6.71
C GLY A 746 -21.35 -0.98 7.83
N LYS A 747 -20.07 -0.66 7.64
CA LYS A 747 -18.97 -1.06 8.53
C LYS A 747 -18.60 -0.05 9.58
N ASP A 748 -18.66 1.22 9.21
CA ASP A 748 -18.13 2.31 10.03
C ASP A 748 -19.21 2.85 10.98
N LEU A 749 -19.95 1.94 11.63
CA LEU A 749 -20.94 2.31 12.63
C LEU A 749 -20.27 3.12 13.75
N ILE A 750 -20.94 4.21 14.12
CA ILE A 750 -20.53 5.02 15.26
C ILE A 750 -20.57 4.18 16.55
N ILE A 751 -19.78 4.59 17.54
CA ILE A 751 -19.47 3.73 18.70
C ILE A 751 -20.71 3.38 19.51
N GLU A 752 -21.68 4.29 19.60
CA GLU A 752 -22.96 4.13 20.31
C GLU A 752 -23.87 3.06 19.69
N MET A 753 -23.61 2.68 18.44
CA MET A 753 -24.44 1.77 17.64
C MET A 753 -23.79 0.41 17.39
N LYS A 754 -22.53 0.19 17.80
CA LYS A 754 -21.83 -1.09 17.57
C LYS A 754 -22.49 -2.31 18.22
N ASP A 755 -23.23 -2.11 19.32
CA ASP A 755 -23.95 -3.19 20.03
C ASP A 755 -25.45 -3.29 19.64
N SER A 756 -25.91 -2.48 18.68
CA SER A 756 -27.32 -2.46 18.28
C SER A 756 -27.57 -3.54 17.22
N LYS A 757 -28.52 -4.45 17.47
CA LYS A 757 -28.96 -5.43 16.47
C LYS A 757 -29.79 -4.72 15.40
N LEU A 758 -29.43 -4.92 14.13
CA LEU A 758 -30.20 -4.51 12.95
C LEU A 758 -31.48 -5.32 12.81
#